data_AF-N9SUH2-F1
#
_entry.id   AF-N9SUH2-F1
#
_cell.length_a   1.000
_cell.length_b   1.000
_cell.length_c   1.000
_cell.angle_alpha   90.00
_cell.angle_beta   90.00
_cell.angle_gamma   90.00
#
_symmetry.space_group_name_H-M   'P 1'
#
loop_
_entity.id
_entity.type
_entity.pdbx_description
1 polymer ?
#
loop_
_entity_poly.entity_id
_entity_poly.type
_entity_poly.pdbx_seq_one_letter_code
_entity_poly.pdbx_strand_id
1 'polypeptide(L)'
;MIIPIKQGMKRPVMDEWQNVRLTAIDVPKYANQGVGILTGQGPFPICAVDIDVTDAELADKFADWCRDNLGLSCERIGRAPKILLVYRAEEPNWGKSTSAWFADPTEVDKPFKQIQKQRIEMLGRGQQFVAYHVHPDTKQPYEWVDFFGGISEFAANSLPVITKEQVAEAVQVFERMAEEHGLMRVKNSKSRVGALTSSELDDDEEFLNNITATIGWSLDDAKKYLGYIDNEDFETWVRVGMSLHHEFSASDDALQLWNDWAATASNYSSFEDHEYRWGTFEQTGSNIITAHWLLKVGRESKQEKIRLEKRKVLADIKNKITECQETQELLQVVAKEAGKVAGTDVALRVELSGLLQQRFKQLSKVSITQREINIAMGGKKVQIALDDAQKRPMTEFGNASRMLDAYGTEIMYVAETSCWYRWNSVYWEPCVNMVVEQYAKQTVLALGDEAKKIDDDAQRAEFYQFCAASQKAFMVKNMVSLAQSDPRVLVPFNELDSDIYLLGCANGAVDLRTGDLVKPNQDLLITNSTGVEYSHKAKCPLFEATVLDAFFGDQEMADFFRRLMGYSILGNPKENLMIIPFGDGSNGKSTILTTIFKALGDYAKTTPAETFLGAGKSSAGGAREDLLRLRGSRFVYVNEPEENQELKEGLVKSLTGGESVTARGLYAKGSVEFKPTWTTIMPTNHKPIIKGGDHGIWRRLMMVPFERNYDADKTLIKDTNRSEKLLAEIEGVLAWLVRGALEYQQEGLREPGKTKAARDEYKEDMDLLGDWIRECCEEGDFTESSQNLWVSWEQFAKARNEIRYIPTAKSLSRRLNSKYQSYRSNGIKRFTGIRVHVSAEFADLDAPNN
;
A
#
# COMPACT_ATOMS: atom_id res chain seq x y z
N MET A 1 -14.59 -10.67 9.28
CA MET A 1 -15.74 -11.30 9.99
C MET A 1 -15.38 -11.36 11.46
N ILE A 2 -15.92 -10.42 12.25
CA ILE A 2 -15.65 -10.32 13.69
C ILE A 2 -16.94 -10.55 14.47
N ILE A 3 -16.82 -11.06 15.68
CA ILE A 3 -17.93 -11.25 16.63
C ILE A 3 -17.55 -10.70 17.99
N PRO A 4 -18.50 -10.14 18.74
CA PRO A 4 -18.19 -9.53 20.02
C PRO A 4 -18.24 -10.59 21.14
N ILE A 5 -17.23 -10.55 22.02
CA ILE A 5 -17.00 -11.53 23.08
C ILE A 5 -17.40 -10.94 24.44
N LYS A 6 -18.17 -11.71 25.19
CA LYS A 6 -18.68 -11.31 26.51
C LYS A 6 -17.52 -10.99 27.46
N GLN A 7 -17.64 -9.89 28.21
CA GLN A 7 -16.63 -9.48 29.17
C GLN A 7 -16.32 -10.59 30.19
N GLY A 8 -15.03 -10.83 30.43
CA GLY A 8 -14.56 -11.85 31.37
C GLY A 8 -14.84 -13.31 30.96
N MET A 9 -15.24 -13.55 29.70
CA MET A 9 -15.53 -14.87 29.15
C MET A 9 -14.85 -15.08 27.80
N LYS A 10 -14.80 -16.34 27.33
CA LYS A 10 -14.34 -16.71 25.98
C LYS A 10 -15.51 -16.97 25.01
N ARG A 11 -16.73 -16.51 25.32
CA ARG A 11 -17.95 -16.80 24.57
C ARG A 11 -18.53 -15.54 23.93
N PRO A 12 -19.11 -15.62 22.71
CA PRO A 12 -19.77 -14.50 22.07
C PRO A 12 -20.95 -13.96 22.87
N VAL A 13 -21.28 -12.68 22.67
CA VAL A 13 -22.40 -12.02 23.37
C VAL A 13 -23.76 -12.41 22.83
N MET A 14 -23.82 -12.77 21.55
CA MET A 14 -25.07 -13.04 20.84
C MET A 14 -25.28 -14.54 20.60
N ASP A 15 -26.55 -14.92 20.53
CA ASP A 15 -26.98 -16.23 20.06
C ASP A 15 -26.77 -16.36 18.54
N GLU A 16 -26.63 -17.58 18.03
CA GLU A 16 -26.37 -17.89 16.60
C GLU A 16 -25.17 -17.14 15.97
N TRP A 17 -24.20 -16.75 16.82
CA TRP A 17 -23.01 -15.99 16.45
C TRP A 17 -22.22 -16.57 15.27
N GLN A 18 -22.33 -17.88 15.01
CA GLN A 18 -21.68 -18.56 13.89
C GLN A 18 -22.12 -17.99 12.53
N ASN A 19 -23.37 -17.54 12.43
CA ASN A 19 -23.99 -17.06 11.19
C ASN A 19 -24.05 -15.53 11.11
N VAL A 20 -23.69 -14.83 12.18
CA VAL A 20 -23.76 -13.36 12.23
C VAL A 20 -22.72 -12.72 11.30
N ARG A 21 -23.13 -11.65 10.63
CA ARG A 21 -22.27 -10.80 9.79
C ARG A 21 -22.41 -9.35 10.26
N LEU A 22 -21.56 -8.97 11.21
CA LEU A 22 -21.50 -7.58 11.65
C LEU A 22 -20.90 -6.69 10.56
N THR A 23 -21.52 -5.53 10.38
CA THR A 23 -21.01 -4.45 9.54
C THR A 23 -20.33 -3.38 10.40
N ALA A 24 -19.63 -2.43 9.78
CA ALA A 24 -19.04 -1.30 10.50
C ALA A 24 -20.07 -0.50 11.34
N ILE A 25 -21.34 -0.48 10.90
CA ILE A 25 -22.44 0.21 11.59
C ILE A 25 -22.79 -0.48 12.92
N ASP A 26 -22.51 -1.77 13.06
CA ASP A 26 -22.83 -2.53 14.26
C ASP A 26 -21.75 -2.43 15.35
N VAL A 27 -20.52 -2.04 14.98
CA VAL A 27 -19.36 -1.99 15.89
C VAL A 27 -19.62 -1.10 17.13
N PRO A 28 -20.19 0.12 17.02
CA PRO A 28 -20.47 0.96 18.19
C PRO A 28 -21.38 0.30 19.23
N LYS A 29 -22.27 -0.63 18.83
CA LYS A 29 -23.20 -1.33 19.74
C LYS A 29 -22.47 -2.26 20.71
N TYR A 30 -21.22 -2.63 20.40
CA TYR A 30 -20.42 -3.60 21.15
C TYR A 30 -19.08 -3.04 21.60
N ALA A 31 -18.91 -1.72 21.67
CA ALA A 31 -17.62 -1.05 21.89
C ALA A 31 -16.84 -1.50 23.15
N ASN A 32 -17.53 -2.03 24.16
CA ASN A 32 -16.91 -2.47 25.41
C ASN A 32 -16.71 -4.00 25.50
N GLN A 33 -16.86 -4.73 24.39
CA GLN A 33 -16.78 -6.19 24.36
C GLN A 33 -15.45 -6.64 23.74
N GLY A 34 -15.01 -7.86 24.07
CA GLY A 34 -13.84 -8.44 23.42
C GLY A 34 -14.11 -8.71 21.94
N VAL A 35 -13.07 -9.00 21.18
CA VAL A 35 -13.16 -9.30 19.74
C VAL A 35 -12.80 -10.76 19.51
N GLY A 36 -13.72 -11.49 18.88
CA GLY A 36 -13.52 -12.82 18.36
C GLY A 36 -13.49 -12.79 16.84
N ILE A 37 -12.73 -13.70 16.25
CA ILE A 37 -12.63 -13.90 14.81
C ILE A 37 -13.39 -15.17 14.47
N LEU A 38 -14.38 -15.04 13.58
CA LEU A 38 -15.09 -16.18 13.02
C LEU A 38 -14.19 -16.91 12.03
N THR A 39 -14.03 -18.21 12.21
CA THR A 39 -13.17 -19.03 11.36
C THR A 39 -13.96 -19.79 10.29
N GLY A 40 -13.29 -20.14 9.19
CA GLY A 40 -13.75 -21.00 8.09
C GLY A 40 -14.86 -20.45 7.21
N GLN A 41 -15.10 -19.14 7.19
CA GLN A 41 -16.22 -18.51 6.46
C GLN A 41 -15.75 -17.34 5.59
N GLY A 42 -16.57 -16.87 4.65
CA GLY A 42 -16.29 -15.68 3.83
C GLY A 42 -15.33 -15.91 2.66
N PRO A 43 -15.04 -14.86 1.85
CA PRO A 43 -14.24 -14.99 0.62
C PRO A 43 -12.76 -15.28 0.88
N PHE A 44 -12.29 -15.00 2.10
CA PHE A 44 -10.94 -15.31 2.57
C PHE A 44 -11.08 -16.00 3.94
N PRO A 45 -11.26 -17.33 3.96
CA PRO A 45 -11.68 -18.06 5.15
C PRO A 45 -10.54 -18.19 6.15
N ILE A 46 -10.53 -17.32 7.16
CA ILE A 46 -9.54 -17.36 8.25
C ILE A 46 -9.68 -18.68 9.02
N CYS A 47 -8.58 -19.34 9.32
CA CYS A 47 -8.51 -20.50 10.20
C CYS A 47 -7.35 -20.30 11.20
N ALA A 48 -7.16 -21.22 12.13
CA ALA A 48 -6.04 -21.13 13.07
C ALA A 48 -5.60 -22.52 13.56
N VAL A 49 -4.30 -22.68 13.82
CA VAL A 49 -3.74 -23.78 14.61
C VAL A 49 -3.77 -23.34 16.07
N ASP A 50 -4.55 -24.01 16.91
CA ASP A 50 -4.59 -23.82 18.37
C ASP A 50 -3.78 -24.95 19.03
N ILE A 51 -2.59 -24.58 19.54
CA ILE A 51 -1.64 -25.48 20.18
C ILE A 51 -1.99 -25.55 21.67
N ASP A 52 -2.90 -26.47 22.03
CA ASP A 52 -3.37 -26.70 23.40
C ASP A 52 -2.45 -27.68 24.15
N VAL A 53 -1.18 -27.30 24.26
CA VAL A 53 -0.08 -28.11 24.83
C VAL A 53 0.43 -27.46 26.11
N THR A 54 0.73 -28.27 27.12
CA THR A 54 1.24 -27.82 28.43
C THR A 54 2.74 -28.05 28.61
N ASP A 55 3.35 -28.87 27.76
CA ASP A 55 4.80 -28.99 27.61
C ASP A 55 5.32 -27.84 26.73
N ALA A 56 6.21 -27.01 27.28
CA ALA A 56 6.70 -25.81 26.59
C ALA A 56 7.64 -26.14 25.41
N GLU A 57 8.50 -27.15 25.56
CA GLU A 57 9.46 -27.53 24.53
C GLU A 57 8.75 -28.13 23.31
N LEU A 58 7.73 -28.97 23.55
CA LEU A 58 6.89 -29.52 22.49
C LEU A 58 6.05 -28.45 21.79
N ALA A 59 5.50 -27.48 22.54
CA ALA A 59 4.71 -26.39 21.98
C ALA A 59 5.55 -25.50 21.05
N ASP A 60 6.75 -25.11 21.47
CA ASP A 60 7.67 -24.28 20.69
C ASP A 60 8.16 -25.02 19.44
N LYS A 61 8.58 -26.29 19.57
CA LYS A 61 9.02 -27.12 18.43
C LYS A 61 7.92 -27.29 17.38
N PHE A 62 6.68 -27.49 17.81
CA PHE A 62 5.58 -27.62 16.86
C PHE A 62 5.22 -26.28 16.21
N ALA A 63 5.31 -25.16 16.94
CA ALA A 63 5.15 -23.83 16.37
C ALA A 63 6.24 -23.49 15.33
N ASP A 64 7.51 -23.86 15.59
CA ASP A 64 8.61 -23.78 14.62
C ASP A 64 8.28 -24.57 13.35
N TRP A 65 7.82 -25.81 13.50
CA TRP A 65 7.42 -26.64 12.36
C TRP A 65 6.30 -26.00 11.54
N CYS A 66 5.29 -25.41 12.20
CA CYS A 66 4.23 -24.67 11.51
C CYS A 66 4.77 -23.48 10.72
N ARG A 67 5.71 -22.70 11.26
CA ARG A 67 6.32 -21.57 10.54
C ARG A 67 7.08 -22.02 9.30
N ASP A 68 7.81 -23.12 9.41
CA ASP A 68 8.65 -23.64 8.31
C ASP A 68 7.81 -24.33 7.21
N ASN A 69 6.68 -24.95 7.56
CA ASN A 69 5.92 -25.83 6.64
C ASN A 69 4.53 -25.30 6.23
N LEU A 70 3.91 -24.44 7.06
CA LEU A 70 2.61 -23.81 6.79
C LEU A 70 2.74 -22.32 6.44
N GLY A 71 3.93 -21.74 6.67
CA GLY A 71 4.24 -20.35 6.43
C GLY A 71 4.24 -19.51 7.71
N LEU A 72 5.04 -18.44 7.69
CA LEU A 72 5.14 -17.47 8.77
C LEU A 72 3.85 -16.67 8.89
N SER A 73 3.28 -16.59 10.08
CA SER A 73 1.98 -15.93 10.30
C SER A 73 1.85 -15.30 11.70
N CYS A 74 0.70 -14.68 11.97
CA CYS A 74 0.40 -14.07 13.27
C CYS A 74 0.36 -15.11 14.39
N GLU A 75 0.91 -14.74 15.54
CA GLU A 75 1.08 -15.61 16.70
C GLU A 75 0.52 -14.93 17.94
N ARG A 76 -0.38 -15.63 18.63
CA ARG A 76 -1.08 -15.09 19.80
C ARG A 76 -1.03 -16.01 21.00
N ILE A 77 -0.61 -15.45 22.12
CA ILE A 77 -0.56 -16.11 23.43
C ILE A 77 -1.65 -15.54 24.34
N GLY A 78 -2.44 -16.43 24.93
CA GLY A 78 -3.38 -16.08 26.01
C GLY A 78 -2.98 -16.64 27.37
N ARG A 79 -2.41 -17.85 27.35
CA ARG A 79 -1.89 -18.55 28.52
C ARG A 79 -0.73 -19.44 28.06
N ALA A 80 0.49 -18.98 28.25
CA ALA A 80 1.69 -19.76 27.94
C ALA A 80 1.65 -21.14 28.69
N PRO A 81 2.16 -22.22 28.08
CA PRO A 81 2.85 -22.28 26.78
C PRO A 81 1.91 -22.49 25.56
N LYS A 82 0.61 -22.24 25.69
CA LYS A 82 -0.35 -22.42 24.59
C LYS A 82 -0.24 -21.29 23.58
N ILE A 83 -0.16 -21.66 22.30
CA ILE A 83 0.09 -20.76 21.17
C ILE A 83 -1.05 -20.89 20.16
N LEU A 84 -1.48 -19.79 19.55
CA LEU A 84 -2.40 -19.78 18.42
C LEU A 84 -1.74 -19.13 17.22
N LEU A 85 -1.68 -19.87 16.10
CA LEU A 85 -1.16 -19.38 14.81
C LEU A 85 -2.31 -19.23 13.81
N VAL A 86 -2.41 -18.08 13.17
CA VAL A 86 -3.54 -17.74 12.27
C VAL A 86 -3.19 -18.06 10.82
N TYR A 87 -4.12 -18.61 10.05
CA TYR A 87 -3.90 -18.91 8.62
C TYR A 87 -5.16 -18.61 7.81
N ARG A 88 -5.11 -18.84 6.50
CA ARG A 88 -6.29 -18.89 5.64
C ARG A 88 -6.45 -20.30 5.09
N ALA A 89 -7.67 -20.83 5.17
CA ALA A 89 -8.02 -22.07 4.51
C ALA A 89 -8.09 -21.85 2.99
N GLU A 90 -7.64 -22.82 2.21
CA GLU A 90 -7.72 -22.74 0.75
C GLU A 90 -9.18 -22.70 0.24
N GLU A 91 -10.11 -23.34 0.97
CA GLU A 91 -11.54 -23.33 0.66
C GLU A 91 -12.34 -22.88 1.89
N PRO A 92 -13.51 -22.24 1.70
CA PRO A 92 -14.42 -21.97 2.80
C PRO A 92 -15.00 -23.27 3.36
N ASN A 93 -15.65 -23.18 4.52
CA ASN A 93 -16.42 -24.25 5.16
C ASN A 93 -15.65 -25.46 5.68
N TRP A 94 -14.32 -25.36 5.82
CA TRP A 94 -13.55 -26.38 6.53
C TRP A 94 -14.02 -26.49 7.96
N GLY A 95 -14.50 -27.64 8.42
CA GLY A 95 -14.78 -27.79 9.85
C GLY A 95 -13.53 -28.14 10.65
N LYS A 96 -13.74 -28.37 11.96
CA LYS A 96 -12.67 -28.49 12.94
C LYS A 96 -11.86 -29.77 12.74
N SER A 97 -10.53 -29.66 12.86
CA SER A 97 -9.65 -30.83 12.96
C SER A 97 -8.97 -30.88 14.33
N THR A 98 -8.66 -32.07 14.82
CA THR A 98 -8.00 -32.28 16.11
C THR A 98 -7.07 -33.50 16.05
N SER A 99 -5.91 -33.44 16.70
CA SER A 99 -5.14 -34.65 17.01
C SER A 99 -5.83 -35.48 18.12
N ALA A 100 -5.33 -36.70 18.35
CA ALA A 100 -5.69 -37.45 19.54
C ALA A 100 -5.23 -36.71 20.81
N TRP A 101 -5.85 -37.02 21.95
CA TRP A 101 -5.42 -36.58 23.25
C TRP A 101 -4.17 -37.36 23.71
N PHE A 102 -3.19 -36.63 24.22
CA PHE A 102 -2.00 -37.15 24.88
C PHE A 102 -1.95 -36.69 26.33
N ALA A 103 -1.30 -37.48 27.19
CA ALA A 103 -1.07 -37.17 28.59
C ALA A 103 0.24 -37.79 29.08
N ASP A 104 0.75 -37.29 30.21
CA ASP A 104 1.89 -37.90 30.90
C ASP A 104 1.57 -39.35 31.33
N PRO A 105 2.54 -40.27 31.29
CA PRO A 105 2.37 -41.65 31.76
C PRO A 105 1.66 -41.83 33.10
N THR A 106 1.89 -40.92 34.05
CA THR A 106 1.31 -40.96 35.40
C THR A 106 -0.17 -40.54 35.44
N GLU A 107 -0.68 -39.97 34.34
CA GLU A 107 -2.04 -39.43 34.23
C GLU A 107 -2.99 -40.32 33.40
N VAL A 108 -2.46 -41.18 32.52
CA VAL A 108 -3.25 -41.92 31.50
C VAL A 108 -4.30 -42.86 32.08
N ASP A 109 -4.06 -43.42 33.27
CA ASP A 109 -4.97 -44.36 33.93
C ASP A 109 -6.04 -43.69 34.81
N LYS A 110 -6.01 -42.35 34.96
CA LYS A 110 -7.02 -41.62 35.72
C LYS A 110 -8.34 -41.55 34.93
N PRO A 111 -9.50 -41.36 35.60
CA PRO A 111 -10.77 -41.11 34.92
C PRO A 111 -10.65 -39.93 33.94
N PHE A 112 -11.20 -40.03 32.73
CA PHE A 112 -11.03 -39.03 31.63
C PHE A 112 -11.27 -37.55 32.01
N LYS A 113 -12.13 -37.30 33.00
CA LYS A 113 -12.42 -35.95 33.52
C LYS A 113 -11.33 -35.38 34.44
N GLN A 114 -10.42 -36.22 34.92
CA GLN A 114 -9.34 -35.92 35.87
C GLN A 114 -7.94 -35.92 35.22
N ILE A 115 -7.83 -36.37 33.96
CA ILE A 115 -6.56 -36.39 33.22
C ILE A 115 -6.17 -34.97 32.79
N GLN A 116 -4.92 -34.57 33.04
CA GLN A 116 -4.31 -33.43 32.38
C GLN A 116 -3.91 -33.81 30.95
N LYS A 117 -4.79 -33.50 30.00
CA LYS A 117 -4.66 -33.88 28.58
C LYS A 117 -4.30 -32.69 27.70
N GLN A 118 -3.58 -32.96 26.61
CA GLN A 118 -3.09 -31.98 25.64
C GLN A 118 -3.25 -32.47 24.19
N ARG A 119 -3.41 -31.54 23.24
CA ARG A 119 -3.56 -31.80 21.79
C ARG A 119 -3.38 -30.52 20.97
N ILE A 120 -3.43 -30.65 19.64
CA ILE A 120 -3.62 -29.51 18.74
C ILE A 120 -5.02 -29.51 18.13
N GLU A 121 -5.53 -28.32 17.79
CA GLU A 121 -6.79 -28.15 17.09
C GLU A 121 -6.65 -27.20 15.90
N MET A 122 -7.27 -27.52 14.77
CA MET A 122 -7.41 -26.60 13.64
C MET A 122 -8.82 -26.00 13.66
N LEU A 123 -8.91 -24.69 13.86
CA LEU A 123 -10.18 -23.96 13.96
C LEU A 123 -10.72 -23.62 12.56
N GLY A 124 -11.93 -24.09 12.29
CA GLY A 124 -12.64 -23.93 11.02
C GLY A 124 -14.05 -23.37 11.18
N ARG A 125 -14.96 -23.62 10.23
CA ARG A 125 -16.35 -23.17 10.23
C ARG A 125 -17.06 -23.53 11.53
N GLY A 126 -17.89 -22.59 12.00
CA GLY A 126 -18.62 -22.72 13.26
C GLY A 126 -17.76 -22.57 14.52
N GLN A 127 -16.47 -22.28 14.38
CA GLN A 127 -15.57 -21.95 15.49
C GLN A 127 -15.22 -20.45 15.49
N GLN A 128 -14.62 -20.03 16.59
CA GLN A 128 -14.03 -18.71 16.73
C GLN A 128 -12.79 -18.80 17.64
N PHE A 129 -11.87 -17.86 17.48
CA PHE A 129 -10.86 -17.57 18.50
C PHE A 129 -10.93 -16.12 18.94
N VAL A 130 -10.58 -15.87 20.20
CA VAL A 130 -10.57 -14.53 20.78
C VAL A 130 -9.30 -13.80 20.32
N ALA A 131 -9.43 -12.78 19.47
CA ALA A 131 -8.29 -11.99 19.02
C ALA A 131 -7.86 -10.94 20.05
N TYR A 132 -8.82 -10.23 20.66
CA TYR A 132 -8.55 -9.17 21.63
C TYR A 132 -9.53 -9.26 22.79
N HIS A 133 -9.03 -9.61 23.98
CA HIS A 133 -9.81 -9.57 25.24
C HIS A 133 -8.90 -9.78 26.46
N VAL A 134 -9.46 -9.71 27.66
CA VAL A 134 -8.81 -10.20 28.89
C VAL A 134 -9.14 -11.69 29.07
N HIS A 135 -8.11 -12.52 29.16
CA HIS A 135 -8.25 -13.96 29.34
C HIS A 135 -8.81 -14.27 30.74
N PRO A 136 -9.87 -15.11 30.87
CA PRO A 136 -10.59 -15.29 32.13
C PRO A 136 -9.77 -15.93 33.24
N ASP A 137 -8.85 -16.83 32.91
CA ASP A 137 -8.04 -17.55 33.91
C ASP A 137 -6.80 -16.74 34.33
N THR A 138 -6.03 -16.20 33.39
CA THR A 138 -4.81 -15.43 33.68
C THR A 138 -5.09 -13.99 34.12
N LYS A 139 -6.29 -13.46 33.84
CA LYS A 139 -6.67 -12.05 34.04
C LYS A 139 -5.79 -11.03 33.29
N GLN A 140 -5.01 -11.50 32.33
CA GLN A 140 -4.18 -10.67 31.45
C GLN A 140 -4.80 -10.57 30.05
N PRO A 141 -4.51 -9.51 29.28
CA PRO A 141 -4.88 -9.45 27.87
C PRO A 141 -4.30 -10.61 27.07
N TYR A 142 -5.00 -11.04 26.02
CA TYR A 142 -4.36 -11.80 24.95
C TYR A 142 -3.30 -10.92 24.27
N GLU A 143 -2.13 -11.49 24.02
CA GLU A 143 -0.98 -10.79 23.45
C GLU A 143 -0.63 -11.41 22.09
N TRP A 144 -0.41 -10.55 21.10
CA TRP A 144 0.18 -10.94 19.83
C TRP A 144 1.69 -10.76 19.96
N VAL A 145 2.43 -11.87 19.86
CA VAL A 145 3.88 -11.91 20.12
C VAL A 145 4.70 -12.01 18.83
N ASP A 146 4.03 -12.07 17.69
CA ASP A 146 4.65 -12.02 16.38
C ASP A 146 5.26 -10.65 16.07
N PHE A 147 6.25 -10.64 15.16
CA PHE A 147 6.94 -9.42 14.71
C PHE A 147 6.01 -8.42 14.00
N PHE A 148 4.81 -8.85 13.59
CA PHE A 148 3.93 -8.10 12.71
C PHE A 148 2.83 -7.32 13.44
N GLY A 149 2.73 -7.43 14.77
CA GLY A 149 1.78 -6.64 15.57
C GLY A 149 0.37 -7.26 15.69
N GLY A 150 0.17 -8.50 15.25
CA GLY A 150 -1.08 -9.24 15.38
C GLY A 150 -2.05 -9.13 14.21
N ILE A 151 -3.24 -9.72 14.35
CA ILE A 151 -4.17 -9.92 13.22
C ILE A 151 -4.83 -8.64 12.69
N SER A 152 -4.73 -7.50 13.39
CA SER A 152 -5.22 -6.19 12.89
C SER A 152 -4.40 -5.64 11.73
N GLU A 153 -3.12 -6.05 11.63
CA GLU A 153 -2.16 -5.52 10.65
C GLU A 153 -2.24 -6.25 9.29
N PHE A 154 -3.05 -7.30 9.19
CA PHE A 154 -3.18 -8.12 8.00
C PHE A 154 -4.58 -8.05 7.39
N ALA A 155 -4.63 -7.85 6.08
CA ALA A 155 -5.82 -8.21 5.33
C ALA A 155 -5.98 -9.74 5.36
N ALA A 156 -7.21 -10.25 5.52
CA ALA A 156 -7.45 -11.70 5.59
C ALA A 156 -6.92 -12.48 4.36
N ASN A 157 -6.72 -11.80 3.22
CA ASN A 157 -6.18 -12.39 1.99
C ASN A 157 -4.65 -12.46 1.92
N SER A 158 -3.92 -11.79 2.82
CA SER A 158 -2.46 -11.86 2.92
C SER A 158 -1.96 -12.94 3.89
N LEU A 159 -2.85 -13.54 4.68
CA LEU A 159 -2.53 -14.69 5.52
C LEU A 159 -2.09 -15.90 4.67
N PRO A 160 -1.09 -16.68 5.11
CA PRO A 160 -0.65 -17.86 4.38
C PRO A 160 -1.80 -18.85 4.19
N VAL A 161 -1.89 -19.41 2.99
CA VAL A 161 -2.92 -20.39 2.63
C VAL A 161 -2.43 -21.77 3.04
N ILE A 162 -3.21 -22.46 3.88
CA ILE A 162 -2.98 -23.86 4.22
C ILE A 162 -3.97 -24.75 3.48
N THR A 163 -3.57 -25.99 3.20
CA THR A 163 -4.33 -27.03 2.48
C THR A 163 -4.83 -28.13 3.43
N LYS A 164 -5.85 -28.92 3.03
CA LYS A 164 -6.40 -30.01 3.87
C LYS A 164 -5.33 -31.06 4.19
N GLU A 165 -4.38 -31.24 3.30
CA GLU A 165 -3.30 -32.21 3.37
C GLU A 165 -2.18 -31.72 4.29
N GLN A 166 -1.86 -30.42 4.22
CA GLN A 166 -0.98 -29.79 5.22
C GLN A 166 -1.59 -29.87 6.62
N VAL A 167 -2.92 -29.77 6.76
CA VAL A 167 -3.61 -29.99 8.04
C VAL A 167 -3.48 -31.45 8.50
N ALA A 168 -3.65 -32.42 7.60
CA ALA A 168 -3.49 -33.83 7.90
C ALA A 168 -2.05 -34.16 8.34
N GLU A 169 -1.07 -33.60 7.63
CA GLU A 169 0.36 -33.72 7.93
C GLU A 169 0.70 -33.11 9.30
N ALA A 170 0.21 -31.90 9.57
CA ALA A 170 0.40 -31.24 10.87
C ALA A 170 -0.08 -32.10 12.04
N VAL A 171 -1.23 -32.76 11.89
CA VAL A 171 -1.74 -33.71 12.90
C VAL A 171 -0.79 -34.90 13.08
N GLN A 172 -0.34 -35.52 11.98
CA GLN A 172 0.57 -36.67 12.06
C GLN A 172 1.94 -36.32 12.65
N VAL A 173 2.49 -35.15 12.29
CA VAL A 173 3.77 -34.66 12.80
C VAL A 173 3.67 -34.38 14.30
N PHE A 174 2.59 -33.72 14.75
CA PHE A 174 2.37 -33.49 16.17
C PHE A 174 2.27 -34.79 16.98
N GLU A 175 1.47 -35.76 16.52
CA GLU A 175 1.31 -37.03 17.25
C GLU A 175 2.65 -37.76 17.43
N ARG A 176 3.51 -37.72 16.40
CA ARG A 176 4.87 -38.28 16.48
C ARG A 176 5.77 -37.51 17.45
N MET A 177 5.79 -36.18 17.36
CA MET A 177 6.57 -35.34 18.28
C MET A 177 6.14 -35.55 19.74
N ALA A 178 4.84 -35.74 20.00
CA ALA A 178 4.33 -36.01 21.34
C ALA A 178 4.84 -37.35 21.91
N GLU A 179 4.86 -38.41 21.10
CA GLU A 179 5.41 -39.72 21.50
C GLU A 179 6.92 -39.64 21.73
N GLU A 180 7.66 -38.92 20.88
CA GLU A 180 9.11 -38.70 21.03
C GLU A 180 9.46 -37.90 22.30
N HIS A 181 8.56 -37.02 22.76
CA HIS A 181 8.68 -36.30 24.04
C HIS A 181 8.17 -37.13 25.24
N GLY A 182 7.89 -38.43 25.05
CA GLY A 182 7.55 -39.35 26.14
C GLY A 182 6.08 -39.29 26.60
N LEU A 183 5.20 -38.62 25.87
CA LEU A 183 3.77 -38.60 26.16
C LEU A 183 3.09 -39.87 25.66
N MET A 184 2.05 -40.30 26.36
CA MET A 184 1.23 -41.44 25.96
C MET A 184 -0.15 -41.00 25.48
N ARG A 185 -0.60 -41.63 24.39
CA ARG A 185 -1.94 -41.43 23.84
C ARG A 185 -3.00 -41.91 24.83
N VAL A 186 -3.99 -41.06 25.10
CA VAL A 186 -5.11 -41.40 26.00
C VAL A 186 -5.98 -42.48 25.35
N LYS A 187 -6.35 -43.49 26.14
CA LYS A 187 -7.14 -44.64 25.70
C LYS A 187 -8.43 -44.22 24.97
N ASN A 188 -8.70 -44.84 23.83
CA ASN A 188 -9.84 -44.58 22.94
C ASN A 188 -9.87 -43.18 22.28
N SER A 189 -8.84 -42.36 22.42
CA SER A 189 -8.78 -41.08 21.71
C SER A 189 -8.38 -41.28 20.26
N LYS A 190 -9.13 -40.71 19.33
CA LYS A 190 -8.85 -40.69 17.88
C LYS A 190 -8.58 -39.27 17.41
N SER A 191 -7.63 -39.08 16.50
CA SER A 191 -7.55 -37.87 15.70
C SER A 191 -8.76 -37.76 14.79
N ARG A 192 -9.13 -36.53 14.47
CA ARG A 192 -10.16 -36.19 13.50
C ARG A 192 -9.56 -35.15 12.58
N VAL A 193 -9.12 -35.59 11.41
CA VAL A 193 -8.69 -34.69 10.34
C VAL A 193 -9.90 -34.48 9.45
N GLY A 194 -10.40 -33.25 9.43
CA GLY A 194 -11.64 -32.94 8.74
C GLY A 194 -12.87 -33.56 9.40
N ALA A 195 -13.34 -32.98 10.51
CA ALA A 195 -14.79 -32.82 10.58
C ALA A 195 -15.14 -31.84 9.45
N LEU A 196 -15.23 -32.33 8.21
CA LEU A 196 -16.26 -31.82 7.30
C LEU A 196 -17.51 -31.71 8.16
N THR A 197 -18.22 -30.61 8.10
CA THR A 197 -19.57 -30.57 8.66
C THR A 197 -20.27 -31.83 8.17
N SER A 198 -20.45 -32.80 9.07
CA SER A 198 -21.52 -33.78 9.02
C SER A 198 -22.88 -33.08 9.16
N SER A 199 -22.91 -31.75 9.02
CA SER A 199 -24.06 -30.87 8.91
C SER A 199 -24.06 -30.03 7.61
N GLU A 200 -23.10 -30.23 6.69
CA GLU A 200 -23.24 -29.86 5.26
C GLU A 200 -23.40 -31.11 4.38
N LEU A 201 -23.45 -32.28 5.01
CA LEU A 201 -24.23 -33.41 4.51
C LEU A 201 -25.71 -33.32 4.93
N ASP A 202 -26.10 -32.37 5.80
CA ASP A 202 -27.51 -32.14 6.15
C ASP A 202 -28.05 -30.80 5.57
N ASP A 203 -27.27 -29.70 5.55
CA ASP A 203 -27.80 -28.40 5.08
C ASP A 203 -27.57 -28.09 3.57
N ASP A 204 -26.62 -28.74 2.89
CA ASP A 204 -26.48 -28.64 1.43
C ASP A 204 -27.33 -29.67 0.69
N GLU A 205 -27.81 -30.71 1.36
CA GLU A 205 -28.91 -31.54 0.82
C GLU A 205 -30.20 -30.72 0.79
N GLU A 206 -30.52 -29.87 1.77
CA GLU A 206 -31.80 -29.16 1.76
C GLU A 206 -31.88 -28.00 0.73
N PHE A 207 -30.74 -27.40 0.32
CA PHE A 207 -30.74 -26.37 -0.72
C PHE A 207 -30.57 -26.92 -2.15
N LEU A 208 -29.92 -28.08 -2.32
CA LEU A 208 -29.84 -28.75 -3.64
C LEU A 208 -30.96 -29.76 -3.89
N ASN A 209 -31.62 -30.29 -2.85
CA ASN A 209 -32.83 -31.12 -2.99
C ASN A 209 -34.10 -30.29 -3.23
N ASN A 210 -34.03 -28.95 -3.06
CA ASN A 210 -35.15 -28.05 -3.33
C ASN A 210 -35.08 -27.35 -4.70
N ILE A 211 -34.19 -27.80 -5.59
CA ILE A 211 -34.28 -27.46 -7.02
C ILE A 211 -34.50 -28.75 -7.79
N THR A 212 -35.77 -29.14 -7.93
CA THR A 212 -36.22 -30.18 -8.89
C THR A 212 -36.15 -29.69 -10.34
N ALA A 213 -35.63 -28.49 -10.60
CA ALA A 213 -35.46 -27.98 -11.94
C ALA A 213 -34.19 -28.57 -12.56
N THR A 214 -34.34 -29.10 -13.78
CA THR A 214 -33.22 -29.51 -14.63
C THR A 214 -32.33 -28.31 -14.95
N ILE A 215 -31.03 -28.54 -15.16
CA ILE A 215 -30.07 -27.50 -15.55
C ILE A 215 -30.28 -27.10 -17.03
N GLY A 216 -30.88 -27.97 -17.83
CA GLY A 216 -31.07 -27.82 -19.28
C GLY A 216 -29.81 -28.21 -20.06
N TRP A 217 -29.05 -29.19 -19.57
CA TRP A 217 -27.83 -29.65 -20.26
C TRP A 217 -28.12 -30.35 -21.57
N SER A 218 -27.17 -30.24 -22.50
CA SER A 218 -27.07 -31.19 -23.61
C SER A 218 -26.37 -32.48 -23.15
N LEU A 219 -26.57 -33.59 -23.88
CA LEU A 219 -25.85 -34.84 -23.61
C LEU A 219 -24.33 -34.66 -23.69
N ASP A 220 -23.85 -33.76 -24.55
CA ASP A 220 -22.42 -33.42 -24.65
C ASP A 220 -21.91 -32.69 -23.40
N ASP A 221 -22.73 -31.82 -22.80
CA ASP A 221 -22.39 -31.17 -21.53
C ASP A 221 -22.26 -32.20 -20.41
N ALA A 222 -23.22 -33.13 -20.30
CA ALA A 222 -23.17 -34.20 -19.33
C ALA A 222 -21.95 -35.12 -19.53
N LYS A 223 -21.69 -35.54 -20.78
CA LYS A 223 -20.54 -36.36 -21.16
C LYS A 223 -19.20 -35.74 -20.75
N LYS A 224 -19.09 -34.42 -20.87
CA LYS A 224 -17.89 -33.68 -20.46
C LYS A 224 -17.61 -33.78 -18.96
N TYR A 225 -18.66 -33.76 -18.12
CA TYR A 225 -18.49 -33.88 -16.67
C TYR A 225 -18.24 -35.32 -16.24
N LEU A 226 -18.89 -36.29 -16.89
CA LEU A 226 -18.64 -37.72 -16.65
C LEU A 226 -17.17 -38.10 -16.84
N GLY A 227 -16.47 -37.49 -17.80
CA GLY A 227 -15.04 -37.72 -18.02
C GLY A 227 -14.11 -37.35 -16.85
N TYR A 228 -14.62 -36.69 -15.80
CA TYR A 228 -13.87 -36.36 -14.58
C TYR A 228 -14.33 -37.15 -13.34
N ILE A 229 -15.38 -37.97 -13.46
CA ILE A 229 -15.98 -38.69 -12.34
C ILE A 229 -15.55 -40.16 -12.41
N ASP A 230 -15.11 -40.68 -11.27
CA ASP A 230 -14.73 -42.08 -11.12
C ASP A 230 -15.98 -42.98 -11.21
N ASN A 231 -15.86 -44.09 -11.93
CA ASN A 231 -16.95 -45.03 -12.20
C ASN A 231 -16.78 -46.38 -11.49
N GLU A 232 -15.71 -46.55 -10.70
CA GLU A 232 -15.45 -47.80 -9.97
C GLU A 232 -16.31 -47.93 -8.70
N ASP A 233 -16.69 -46.80 -8.08
CA ASP A 233 -17.51 -46.77 -6.88
C ASP A 233 -19.01 -46.93 -7.20
N PHE A 234 -19.64 -47.97 -6.63
CA PHE A 234 -21.05 -48.30 -6.91
C PHE A 234 -22.01 -47.19 -6.50
N GLU A 235 -21.75 -46.49 -5.39
CA GLU A 235 -22.61 -45.40 -4.93
C GLU A 235 -22.55 -44.21 -5.88
N THR A 236 -21.34 -43.84 -6.33
CA THR A 236 -21.12 -42.84 -7.37
C THR A 236 -21.78 -43.23 -8.68
N TRP A 237 -21.63 -44.49 -9.11
CA TRP A 237 -22.26 -45.03 -10.32
C TRP A 237 -23.79 -44.89 -10.29
N VAL A 238 -24.45 -45.26 -9.18
CA VAL A 238 -25.90 -45.12 -9.01
C VAL A 238 -26.32 -43.65 -9.06
N ARG A 239 -25.60 -42.75 -8.35
CA ARG A 239 -25.93 -41.32 -8.29
C ARG A 239 -25.76 -40.62 -9.63
N VAL A 240 -24.76 -41.03 -10.42
CA VAL A 240 -24.59 -40.58 -11.81
C VAL A 240 -25.81 -41.00 -12.64
N GLY A 241 -26.23 -42.26 -12.55
CA GLY A 241 -27.42 -42.76 -13.25
C GLY A 241 -28.68 -41.98 -12.90
N MET A 242 -28.93 -41.75 -11.60
CA MET A 242 -30.07 -40.95 -11.11
C MET A 242 -30.03 -39.50 -11.63
N SER A 243 -28.84 -38.88 -11.67
CA SER A 243 -28.67 -37.50 -12.15
C SER A 243 -28.97 -37.34 -13.63
N LEU A 244 -28.53 -38.28 -14.47
CA LEU A 244 -28.80 -38.31 -15.90
C LEU A 244 -30.27 -38.64 -16.18
N HIS A 245 -30.81 -39.61 -15.43
CA HIS A 245 -32.22 -39.99 -15.50
C HIS A 245 -33.14 -38.81 -15.19
N HIS A 246 -32.84 -38.02 -14.16
CA HIS A 246 -33.59 -36.81 -13.83
C HIS A 246 -33.42 -35.70 -14.88
N GLU A 247 -32.19 -35.36 -15.26
CA GLU A 247 -31.89 -34.24 -16.15
C GLU A 247 -32.47 -34.40 -17.56
N PHE A 248 -32.44 -35.63 -18.08
CA PHE A 248 -32.88 -35.94 -19.44
C PHE A 248 -34.23 -36.67 -19.47
N SER A 249 -35.00 -36.59 -18.38
CA SER A 249 -36.36 -37.17 -18.30
C SER A 249 -36.42 -38.67 -18.68
N ALA A 250 -35.46 -39.46 -18.20
CA ALA A 250 -35.31 -40.89 -18.44
C ALA A 250 -35.15 -41.31 -19.92
N SER A 251 -34.57 -40.46 -20.76
CA SER A 251 -34.37 -40.78 -22.18
C SER A 251 -33.42 -41.98 -22.41
N ASP A 252 -33.69 -42.75 -23.46
CA ASP A 252 -32.83 -43.87 -23.89
C ASP A 252 -31.41 -43.40 -24.24
N ASP A 253 -31.28 -42.18 -24.78
CA ASP A 253 -29.98 -41.58 -25.09
C ASP A 253 -29.15 -41.30 -23.82
N ALA A 254 -29.79 -40.92 -22.72
CA ALA A 254 -29.12 -40.71 -21.44
C ALA A 254 -28.79 -42.03 -20.74
N LEU A 255 -29.61 -43.06 -20.89
CA LEU A 255 -29.30 -44.44 -20.49
C LEU A 255 -28.06 -44.94 -21.22
N GLN A 256 -28.00 -44.74 -22.55
CA GLN A 256 -26.84 -45.12 -23.34
C GLN A 256 -25.59 -44.35 -22.91
N LEU A 257 -25.69 -43.05 -22.63
CA LEU A 257 -24.57 -42.25 -22.12
C LEU A 257 -24.06 -42.76 -20.77
N TRP A 258 -24.97 -43.10 -19.84
CA TRP A 258 -24.60 -43.67 -18.54
C TRP A 258 -23.92 -45.02 -18.68
N ASN A 259 -24.46 -45.89 -19.55
CA ASN A 259 -23.88 -47.18 -19.85
C ASN A 259 -22.50 -47.07 -20.49
N ASP A 260 -22.33 -46.20 -21.49
CA ASP A 260 -21.04 -46.01 -22.17
C ASP A 260 -19.96 -45.52 -21.21
N TRP A 261 -20.33 -44.64 -20.26
CA TRP A 261 -19.41 -44.20 -19.20
C TRP A 261 -19.07 -45.34 -18.24
N ALA A 262 -20.08 -46.10 -17.78
CA ALA A 262 -19.89 -47.21 -16.86
C ALA A 262 -19.12 -48.39 -17.47
N ALA A 263 -19.26 -48.63 -18.78
CA ALA A 263 -18.54 -49.67 -19.51
C ALA A 263 -17.01 -49.46 -19.53
N THR A 264 -16.53 -48.28 -19.14
CA THR A 264 -15.09 -48.04 -18.98
C THR A 264 -14.55 -48.46 -17.59
N ALA A 265 -15.42 -48.81 -16.64
CA ALA A 265 -15.04 -49.28 -15.30
C ALA A 265 -14.55 -50.74 -15.34
N SER A 266 -13.59 -51.07 -14.47
CA SER A 266 -13.03 -52.43 -14.40
C SER A 266 -14.02 -53.47 -13.89
N ASN A 267 -15.05 -53.04 -13.16
CA ASN A 267 -16.08 -53.86 -12.53
C ASN A 267 -17.45 -53.83 -13.26
N TYR A 268 -17.49 -53.36 -14.51
CA TYR A 268 -18.71 -53.33 -15.32
C TYR A 268 -19.30 -54.73 -15.53
N SER A 269 -20.62 -54.89 -15.30
CA SER A 269 -21.31 -56.17 -15.42
C SER A 269 -21.94 -56.40 -16.80
N SER A 270 -23.06 -55.75 -17.10
CA SER A 270 -23.81 -55.89 -18.36
C SER A 270 -24.75 -54.71 -18.60
N PHE A 271 -25.18 -54.52 -19.85
CA PHE A 271 -26.19 -53.51 -20.21
C PHE A 271 -27.55 -53.81 -19.57
N GLU A 272 -27.92 -55.10 -19.48
CA GLU A 272 -29.19 -55.53 -18.90
C GLU A 272 -29.30 -55.15 -17.41
N ASP A 273 -28.20 -55.18 -16.67
CA ASP A 273 -28.16 -54.72 -15.27
C ASP A 273 -28.35 -53.20 -15.16
N HIS A 274 -27.83 -52.43 -16.13
CA HIS A 274 -27.96 -50.98 -16.18
C HIS A 274 -29.38 -50.57 -16.56
N GLU A 275 -29.98 -51.23 -17.55
CA GLU A 275 -31.36 -51.02 -17.96
C GLU A 275 -32.34 -51.36 -16.83
N TYR A 276 -32.13 -52.50 -16.15
CA TYR A 276 -32.90 -52.86 -14.97
C TYR A 276 -32.78 -51.78 -13.89
N ARG A 277 -31.56 -51.30 -13.60
CA ARG A 277 -31.34 -50.28 -12.58
C ARG A 277 -31.92 -48.91 -12.97
N TRP A 278 -31.82 -48.52 -14.24
CA TRP A 278 -32.42 -47.30 -14.79
C TRP A 278 -33.93 -47.28 -14.58
N GLY A 279 -34.60 -48.41 -14.83
CA GLY A 279 -36.03 -48.57 -14.59
C GLY A 279 -36.45 -48.51 -13.11
N THR A 280 -35.51 -48.55 -12.16
CA THR A 280 -35.79 -48.38 -10.73
C THR A 280 -35.68 -46.93 -10.24
N PHE A 281 -35.26 -45.99 -11.10
CA PHE A 281 -35.11 -44.59 -10.71
C PHE A 281 -36.42 -43.81 -10.84
N GLU A 282 -36.67 -42.91 -9.89
CA GLU A 282 -37.88 -42.08 -9.86
C GLU A 282 -37.60 -40.67 -10.41
N GLN A 283 -38.59 -40.04 -11.06
CA GLN A 283 -38.47 -38.68 -11.62
C GLN A 283 -38.95 -37.56 -10.66
N THR A 284 -39.74 -37.89 -9.62
CA THR A 284 -40.21 -36.92 -8.61
C THR A 284 -40.16 -37.56 -7.21
N GLY A 285 -39.65 -36.86 -6.18
CA GLY A 285 -39.53 -37.42 -4.82
C GLY A 285 -38.36 -36.85 -4.01
N SER A 286 -38.28 -37.20 -2.72
CA SER A 286 -37.24 -36.71 -1.78
C SER A 286 -35.85 -37.31 -2.00
N ASN A 287 -35.73 -38.37 -2.80
CA ASN A 287 -34.49 -39.13 -3.01
C ASN A 287 -33.85 -38.89 -4.39
N ILE A 288 -34.20 -37.79 -5.06
CA ILE A 288 -33.70 -37.49 -6.41
C ILE A 288 -32.32 -36.85 -6.32
N ILE A 289 -31.40 -37.42 -7.08
CA ILE A 289 -30.12 -36.80 -7.38
C ILE A 289 -30.28 -36.05 -8.71
N THR A 290 -30.07 -34.73 -8.72
CA THR A 290 -30.21 -33.90 -9.94
C THR A 290 -28.85 -33.69 -10.62
N ALA A 291 -28.83 -33.18 -11.86
CA ALA A 291 -27.58 -32.82 -12.53
C ALA A 291 -26.74 -31.77 -11.78
N HIS A 292 -27.29 -31.07 -10.78
CA HIS A 292 -26.50 -30.19 -9.93
C HIS A 292 -25.49 -30.96 -9.08
N TRP A 293 -25.83 -32.17 -8.65
CA TRP A 293 -24.90 -33.08 -8.00
C TRP A 293 -23.79 -33.49 -8.95
N LEU A 294 -24.13 -33.88 -10.19
CA LEU A 294 -23.15 -34.24 -11.22
C LEU A 294 -22.21 -33.07 -11.56
N LEU A 295 -22.73 -31.84 -11.58
CA LEU A 295 -21.97 -30.62 -11.76
C LEU A 295 -21.03 -30.33 -10.59
N LYS A 296 -21.50 -30.53 -9.35
CA LYS A 296 -20.73 -30.34 -8.12
C LYS A 296 -19.56 -31.33 -8.08
N VAL A 297 -19.85 -32.63 -8.16
CA VAL A 297 -18.84 -33.70 -8.13
C VAL A 297 -17.90 -33.62 -9.32
N GLY A 298 -18.42 -33.35 -10.53
CA GLY A 298 -17.58 -33.19 -11.71
C GLY A 298 -16.63 -31.98 -11.64
N ARG A 299 -17.02 -30.89 -10.95
CA ARG A 299 -16.14 -29.73 -10.70
C ARG A 299 -15.11 -30.02 -9.61
N GLU A 300 -15.52 -30.65 -8.51
CA GLU A 300 -14.65 -31.05 -7.41
C GLU A 300 -13.58 -32.04 -7.88
N SER A 301 -13.95 -33.11 -8.59
CA SER A 301 -13.00 -34.08 -9.14
C SER A 301 -12.08 -33.47 -10.20
N LYS A 302 -12.58 -32.53 -11.01
CA LYS A 302 -11.72 -31.78 -11.95
C LYS A 302 -10.72 -30.89 -11.21
N GLN A 303 -11.14 -30.21 -10.16
CA GLN A 303 -10.26 -29.37 -9.35
C GLN A 303 -9.22 -30.21 -8.59
N GLU A 304 -9.63 -31.35 -8.03
CA GLU A 304 -8.72 -32.27 -7.34
C GLU A 304 -7.69 -32.86 -8.30
N LYS A 305 -8.10 -33.26 -9.52
CA LYS A 305 -7.16 -33.73 -10.54
C LYS A 305 -6.15 -32.66 -10.93
N ILE A 306 -6.59 -31.41 -11.10
CA ILE A 306 -5.71 -30.25 -11.35
C ILE A 306 -4.76 -30.01 -10.15
N ARG A 307 -5.26 -30.18 -8.93
CA ARG A 307 -4.48 -30.00 -7.69
C ARG A 307 -3.42 -31.07 -7.52
N LEU A 308 -3.76 -32.34 -7.78
CA LEU A 308 -2.86 -33.48 -7.74
C LEU A 308 -1.77 -33.35 -8.80
N GLU A 309 -2.13 -32.91 -10.02
CA GLU A 309 -1.18 -32.56 -11.07
C GLU A 309 -0.26 -31.42 -10.63
N LYS A 310 -0.79 -30.34 -10.03
CA LYS A 310 0.02 -29.24 -9.50
C LYS A 310 0.97 -29.68 -8.38
N ARG A 311 0.52 -30.53 -7.46
CA ARG A 311 1.36 -31.08 -6.39
C ARG A 311 2.49 -31.94 -6.93
N LYS A 312 2.18 -32.79 -7.90
CA LYS A 312 3.18 -33.63 -8.56
C LYS A 312 4.22 -32.77 -9.27
N VAL A 313 3.77 -31.77 -10.04
CA VAL A 313 4.66 -30.80 -10.71
C VAL A 313 5.50 -30.00 -9.71
N LEU A 314 4.93 -29.60 -8.56
CA LEU A 314 5.65 -28.89 -7.51
C LEU A 314 6.67 -29.78 -6.79
N ALA A 315 6.33 -31.04 -6.51
CA ALA A 315 7.24 -32.02 -5.91
C ALA A 315 8.39 -32.35 -6.87
N ASP A 316 8.08 -32.58 -8.15
CA ASP A 316 9.07 -32.86 -9.18
C ASP A 316 10.06 -31.69 -9.33
N ILE A 317 9.59 -30.44 -9.32
CA ILE A 317 10.49 -29.30 -9.45
C ILE A 317 11.32 -29.06 -8.18
N LYS A 318 10.76 -29.28 -6.99
CA LYS A 318 11.53 -29.25 -5.74
C LYS A 318 12.64 -30.31 -5.74
N ASN A 319 12.32 -31.53 -6.16
CA ASN A 319 13.31 -32.60 -6.28
C ASN A 319 14.40 -32.24 -7.30
N LYS A 320 14.04 -31.72 -8.48
CA LYS A 320 15.02 -31.23 -9.47
C LYS A 320 15.92 -30.13 -8.90
N ILE A 321 15.39 -29.22 -8.08
CA ILE A 321 16.20 -28.20 -7.40
C ILE A 321 17.18 -28.87 -6.46
N THR A 322 16.72 -29.78 -5.59
CA THR A 322 17.57 -30.44 -4.59
C THR A 322 18.62 -31.37 -5.20
N GLU A 323 18.29 -32.08 -6.27
CA GLU A 323 19.16 -33.08 -6.92
C GLU A 323 20.12 -32.48 -7.94
N CYS A 324 19.86 -31.28 -8.46
CA CYS A 324 20.72 -30.64 -9.45
C CYS A 324 22.14 -30.45 -8.90
N GLN A 325 23.15 -30.89 -9.66
CA GLN A 325 24.56 -30.87 -9.23
C GLN A 325 25.37 -29.75 -9.87
N GLU A 326 24.83 -29.07 -10.89
CA GLU A 326 25.52 -28.01 -11.62
C GLU A 326 24.80 -26.67 -11.50
N THR A 327 25.54 -25.62 -11.16
CA THR A 327 25.01 -24.26 -11.01
C THR A 327 24.40 -23.71 -12.30
N GLN A 328 24.99 -24.06 -13.44
CA GLN A 328 24.50 -23.63 -14.75
C GLN A 328 23.16 -24.29 -15.10
N GLU A 329 23.04 -25.59 -14.85
CA GLU A 329 21.78 -26.33 -15.02
C GLU A 329 20.70 -25.81 -14.07
N LEU A 330 21.05 -25.56 -12.81
CA LEU A 330 20.14 -25.03 -11.79
C LEU A 330 19.49 -23.71 -12.22
N LEU A 331 20.25 -22.82 -12.86
CA LEU A 331 19.78 -21.48 -13.23
C LEU A 331 19.18 -21.39 -14.62
N GLN A 332 19.71 -22.14 -15.58
CA GLN A 332 19.28 -22.04 -16.98
C GLN A 332 18.10 -22.96 -17.29
N VAL A 333 17.98 -24.08 -16.56
CA VAL A 333 16.97 -25.11 -16.80
C VAL A 333 16.01 -25.19 -15.62
N VAL A 334 16.52 -25.52 -14.43
CA VAL A 334 15.65 -25.82 -13.27
C VAL A 334 14.93 -24.57 -12.77
N ALA A 335 15.59 -23.42 -12.66
CA ALA A 335 14.95 -22.18 -12.23
C ALA A 335 13.87 -21.73 -13.22
N LYS A 336 14.10 -21.86 -14.52
CA LYS A 336 13.11 -21.55 -15.56
C LYS A 336 11.89 -22.47 -15.45
N GLU A 337 12.10 -23.76 -15.20
CA GLU A 337 11.01 -24.70 -14.93
C GLU A 337 10.25 -24.31 -13.66
N ALA A 338 10.94 -23.99 -12.56
CA ALA A 338 10.35 -23.50 -11.32
C ALA A 338 9.54 -22.21 -11.51
N GLY A 339 10.01 -21.28 -12.35
CA GLY A 339 9.28 -20.06 -12.67
C GLY A 339 8.01 -20.31 -13.49
N LYS A 340 8.01 -21.32 -14.39
CA LYS A 340 6.81 -21.76 -15.09
C LYS A 340 5.81 -22.42 -14.15
N VAL A 341 6.30 -23.21 -13.19
CA VAL A 341 5.46 -23.86 -12.16
C VAL A 341 4.82 -22.83 -11.23
N ALA A 342 5.59 -21.82 -10.79
CA ALA A 342 5.10 -20.75 -9.93
C ALA A 342 4.12 -19.80 -10.65
N GLY A 343 4.33 -19.52 -11.94
CA GLY A 343 3.48 -18.59 -12.69
C GLY A 343 3.39 -17.20 -12.04
N THR A 344 2.17 -16.74 -11.75
CA THR A 344 1.87 -15.48 -11.04
C THR A 344 1.66 -15.66 -9.53
N ASP A 345 1.83 -16.86 -9.00
CA ASP A 345 1.66 -17.15 -7.58
C ASP A 345 2.87 -16.63 -6.79
N VAL A 346 2.65 -15.57 -6.01
CA VAL A 346 3.71 -14.87 -5.27
C VAL A 346 4.29 -15.75 -4.16
N ALA A 347 3.47 -16.54 -3.48
CA ALA A 347 3.92 -17.39 -2.37
C ALA A 347 4.79 -18.55 -2.87
N LEU A 348 4.33 -19.26 -3.91
CA LEU A 348 5.11 -20.33 -4.56
C LEU A 348 6.39 -19.80 -5.19
N ARG A 349 6.35 -18.59 -5.76
CA ARG A 349 7.53 -17.95 -6.32
C ARG A 349 8.57 -17.65 -5.25
N VAL A 350 8.17 -17.16 -4.08
CA VAL A 350 9.06 -16.93 -2.93
C VAL A 350 9.65 -18.24 -2.45
N GLU A 351 8.84 -19.28 -2.26
CA GLU A 351 9.29 -20.59 -1.79
C GLU A 351 10.33 -21.22 -2.73
N LEU A 352 10.00 -21.37 -4.03
CA LEU A 352 10.90 -21.97 -5.01
C LEU A 352 12.17 -21.13 -5.21
N SER A 353 12.05 -19.81 -5.11
CA SER A 353 13.22 -18.94 -5.20
C SER A 353 14.19 -19.11 -4.03
N GLY A 354 13.68 -19.30 -2.80
CA GLY A 354 14.51 -19.59 -1.64
C GLY A 354 15.25 -20.92 -1.76
N LEU A 355 14.56 -21.96 -2.26
CA LEU A 355 15.20 -23.27 -2.53
C LEU A 355 16.30 -23.19 -3.59
N LEU A 356 16.06 -22.44 -4.67
CA LEU A 356 17.07 -22.21 -5.71
C LEU A 356 18.28 -21.44 -5.17
N GLN A 357 18.08 -20.42 -4.33
CA GLN A 357 19.18 -19.70 -3.68
C GLN A 357 20.00 -20.61 -2.78
N GLN A 358 19.32 -21.40 -1.94
CA GLN A 358 19.97 -22.32 -1.02
C GLN A 358 20.79 -23.37 -1.77
N ARG A 359 20.22 -23.97 -2.82
CA ARG A 359 20.94 -24.95 -3.65
C ARG A 359 22.10 -24.30 -4.39
N PHE A 360 21.91 -23.12 -4.98
CA PHE A 360 22.99 -22.42 -5.68
C PHE A 360 24.17 -22.15 -4.74
N LYS A 361 23.89 -21.68 -3.52
CA LYS A 361 24.91 -21.45 -2.49
C LYS A 361 25.64 -22.74 -2.07
N GLN A 362 24.94 -23.87 -2.01
CA GLN A 362 25.56 -25.18 -1.73
C GLN A 362 26.53 -25.61 -2.84
N LEU A 363 26.15 -25.41 -4.11
CA LEU A 363 26.95 -25.82 -5.26
C LEU A 363 28.13 -24.88 -5.56
N SER A 364 27.91 -23.56 -5.48
CA SER A 364 28.90 -22.54 -5.88
C SER A 364 29.74 -22.00 -4.72
N LYS A 365 29.27 -22.17 -3.47
CA LYS A 365 29.76 -21.44 -2.27
C LYS A 365 29.61 -19.91 -2.36
N VAL A 366 28.90 -19.39 -3.35
CA VAL A 366 28.63 -17.97 -3.57
C VAL A 366 27.14 -17.70 -3.38
N SER A 367 26.81 -16.56 -2.77
CA SER A 367 25.42 -16.11 -2.63
C SER A 367 24.93 -15.54 -3.96
N ILE A 368 23.71 -15.88 -4.34
CA ILE A 368 23.01 -15.30 -5.49
C ILE A 368 21.85 -14.44 -4.98
N THR A 369 21.62 -13.29 -5.61
CA THR A 369 20.56 -12.37 -5.19
C THR A 369 19.18 -12.91 -5.55
N GLN A 370 18.16 -12.45 -4.81
CA GLN A 370 16.75 -12.71 -5.11
C GLN A 370 16.35 -12.24 -6.51
N ARG A 371 16.91 -11.10 -6.95
CA ARG A 371 16.69 -10.54 -8.28
C ARG A 371 17.21 -11.47 -9.38
N GLU A 372 18.42 -12.00 -9.23
CA GLU A 372 19.01 -12.95 -10.20
C GLU A 372 18.20 -14.24 -10.29
N ILE A 373 17.76 -14.81 -9.15
CA ILE A 373 16.87 -15.97 -9.15
C ILE A 373 15.54 -15.66 -9.82
N ASN A 374 14.96 -14.49 -9.56
CA ASN A 374 13.71 -14.07 -10.21
C ASN A 374 13.85 -13.88 -11.72
N ILE A 375 15.02 -13.44 -12.20
CA ILE A 375 15.36 -13.34 -13.63
C ILE A 375 15.52 -14.75 -14.23
N ALA A 376 16.20 -15.67 -13.55
CA ALA A 376 16.35 -17.08 -13.96
C ALA A 376 14.99 -17.78 -14.07
N MET A 377 14.12 -17.58 -13.07
CA MET A 377 12.74 -18.04 -13.09
C MET A 377 11.92 -17.42 -14.21
N GLY A 378 12.22 -16.17 -14.60
CA GLY A 378 11.64 -15.52 -15.78
C GLY A 378 12.12 -16.09 -17.12
N GLY A 379 13.00 -17.09 -17.12
CA GLY A 379 13.55 -17.72 -18.32
C GLY A 379 14.55 -16.85 -19.09
N LYS A 380 14.98 -15.72 -18.51
CA LYS A 380 16.06 -14.89 -19.03
C LYS A 380 17.38 -15.52 -18.62
N LYS A 381 18.37 -15.49 -19.52
CA LYS A 381 19.72 -15.92 -19.18
C LYS A 381 20.24 -15.01 -18.07
N VAL A 382 20.42 -15.58 -16.89
CA VAL A 382 21.22 -14.96 -15.84
C VAL A 382 22.66 -15.27 -16.21
N GLN A 383 23.36 -14.28 -16.74
CA GLN A 383 24.81 -14.29 -16.68
C GLN A 383 25.16 -13.98 -15.22
N ILE A 384 25.12 -15.01 -14.38
CA ILE A 384 26.06 -14.98 -13.28
C ILE A 384 27.38 -15.13 -14.00
N ALA A 385 28.24 -14.14 -13.82
CA ALA A 385 29.65 -14.43 -13.92
C ALA A 385 29.92 -15.50 -12.84
N LEU A 386 29.66 -16.78 -13.19
CA LEU A 386 30.53 -17.88 -12.81
C LEU A 386 31.87 -17.64 -13.54
N ASP A 387 32.41 -16.42 -13.45
CA ASP A 387 33.82 -16.28 -13.22
C ASP A 387 33.97 -17.11 -11.96
N ASP A 388 34.58 -18.27 -12.15
CA ASP A 388 35.39 -18.93 -11.13
C ASP A 388 35.68 -17.89 -10.06
N ALA A 389 34.98 -17.93 -8.91
CA ALA A 389 35.02 -16.85 -7.92
C ALA A 389 36.44 -16.66 -7.33
N GLN A 390 37.39 -17.43 -7.85
CA GLN A 390 38.81 -17.39 -7.61
C GLN A 390 39.63 -16.60 -8.65
N LYS A 391 39.14 -16.28 -9.86
CA LYS A 391 39.92 -15.53 -10.88
C LYS A 391 39.09 -14.60 -11.78
N ARG A 392 38.84 -13.37 -11.31
CA ARG A 392 38.40 -12.25 -12.17
C ARG A 392 39.46 -11.93 -13.23
N PRO A 393 39.11 -11.61 -14.48
CA PRO A 393 40.09 -11.34 -15.54
C PRO A 393 41.02 -10.16 -15.18
N MET A 394 42.25 -10.19 -15.69
CA MET A 394 43.26 -9.13 -15.51
C MET A 394 43.00 -7.95 -16.48
N THR A 395 41.80 -7.38 -16.43
CA THR A 395 41.32 -6.32 -17.33
C THR A 395 40.57 -5.22 -16.57
N GLU A 396 40.27 -4.11 -17.24
CA GLU A 396 39.43 -3.04 -16.67
C GLU A 396 38.01 -3.53 -16.32
N PHE A 397 37.43 -4.42 -17.13
CA PHE A 397 36.15 -5.08 -16.84
C PHE A 397 36.24 -5.97 -15.59
N GLY A 398 37.35 -6.70 -15.43
CA GLY A 398 37.61 -7.51 -14.25
C GLY A 398 37.79 -6.66 -13.00
N ASN A 399 38.46 -5.51 -13.10
CA ASN A 399 38.60 -4.56 -11.99
C ASN A 399 37.26 -3.92 -11.63
N ALA A 400 36.43 -3.51 -12.60
CA ALA A 400 35.08 -3.02 -12.34
C ALA A 400 34.23 -4.08 -11.63
N SER A 401 34.35 -5.33 -12.05
CA SER A 401 33.68 -6.45 -11.39
C SER A 401 34.18 -6.65 -9.96
N ARG A 402 35.49 -6.62 -9.70
CA ARG A 402 36.06 -6.68 -8.34
C ARG A 402 35.54 -5.57 -7.44
N MET A 403 35.46 -4.35 -7.98
CA MET A 403 34.94 -3.20 -7.23
C MET A 403 33.46 -3.41 -6.87
N LEU A 404 32.65 -3.89 -7.81
CA LEU A 404 31.23 -4.14 -7.59
C LEU A 404 30.98 -5.37 -6.71
N ASP A 405 31.88 -6.34 -6.68
CA ASP A 405 31.81 -7.46 -5.73
C ASP A 405 32.03 -6.97 -4.29
N ALA A 406 32.89 -5.96 -4.09
CA ALA A 406 33.20 -5.41 -2.79
C ALA A 406 32.20 -4.34 -2.32
N TYR A 407 31.73 -3.49 -3.24
CA TYR A 407 30.98 -2.27 -2.89
C TYR A 407 29.63 -2.15 -3.61
N GLY A 408 29.28 -3.07 -4.52
CA GLY A 408 28.11 -2.95 -5.39
C GLY A 408 26.76 -2.93 -4.66
N THR A 409 26.68 -3.49 -3.45
CA THR A 409 25.50 -3.40 -2.59
C THR A 409 25.39 -2.09 -1.80
N GLU A 410 26.46 -1.28 -1.78
CA GLU A 410 26.50 -0.01 -1.06
C GLU A 410 26.37 1.21 -1.97
N ILE A 411 26.38 1.01 -3.29
CA ILE A 411 26.30 2.09 -4.27
C ILE A 411 25.23 1.81 -5.32
N MET A 412 24.57 2.85 -5.79
CA MET A 412 23.71 2.80 -6.98
C MET A 412 23.98 3.99 -7.89
N TYR A 413 23.70 3.83 -9.18
CA TYR A 413 23.87 4.85 -10.20
C TYR A 413 22.56 5.12 -10.92
N VAL A 414 22.21 6.39 -11.03
CA VAL A 414 20.97 6.86 -11.68
C VAL A 414 21.36 7.61 -12.95
N ALA A 415 21.18 6.96 -14.10
CA ALA A 415 21.71 7.45 -15.38
C ALA A 415 21.06 8.76 -15.83
N GLU A 416 19.76 8.93 -15.58
CA GLU A 416 18.97 10.09 -16.00
C GLU A 416 19.44 11.39 -15.32
N THR A 417 19.96 11.31 -14.10
CA THR A 417 20.58 12.45 -13.40
C THR A 417 22.10 12.41 -13.44
N SER A 418 22.70 11.32 -13.92
CA SER A 418 24.15 11.08 -13.89
C SER A 418 24.73 11.21 -12.48
N CYS A 419 24.01 10.69 -11.48
CA CYS A 419 24.39 10.78 -10.07
C CYS A 419 24.63 9.40 -9.47
N TRP A 420 25.63 9.32 -8.60
CA TRP A 420 25.81 8.19 -7.69
C TRP A 420 25.10 8.44 -6.37
N TYR A 421 24.64 7.36 -5.77
CA TYR A 421 24.14 7.32 -4.41
C TYR A 421 24.87 6.25 -3.64
N ARG A 422 24.99 6.46 -2.33
CA ARG A 422 25.55 5.50 -1.39
C ARG A 422 24.50 5.13 -0.36
N TRP A 423 24.44 3.86 0.02
CA TRP A 423 23.64 3.42 1.15
C TRP A 423 24.31 3.85 2.46
N ASN A 424 23.63 4.64 3.28
CA ASN A 424 24.17 5.12 4.56
C ASN A 424 23.74 4.26 5.77
N SER A 425 23.26 3.04 5.53
CA SER A 425 22.61 2.13 6.50
C SER A 425 21.13 2.39 6.75
N VAL A 426 20.57 3.51 6.26
CA VAL A 426 19.16 3.89 6.47
C VAL A 426 18.44 4.21 5.17
N TYR A 427 19.03 5.05 4.33
CA TYR A 427 18.51 5.47 3.03
C TYR A 427 19.65 5.69 2.03
N TRP A 428 19.31 5.93 0.78
CA TRP A 428 20.29 6.21 -0.28
C TRP A 428 20.60 7.71 -0.33
N GLU A 429 21.81 8.09 0.04
CA GLU A 429 22.23 9.50 0.00
C GLU A 429 23.01 9.79 -1.29
N PRO A 430 22.81 10.97 -1.92
CA PRO A 430 23.64 11.38 -3.04
C PRO A 430 25.12 11.41 -2.62
N CYS A 431 25.99 10.81 -3.43
CA CYS A 431 27.42 10.82 -3.16
C CYS A 431 28.21 11.40 -4.35
N VAL A 432 29.28 12.12 -4.04
CA VAL A 432 30.13 12.71 -5.08
C VAL A 432 30.99 11.64 -5.74
N ASN A 433 31.32 11.81 -7.02
CA ASN A 433 32.15 10.87 -7.79
C ASN A 433 33.47 10.49 -7.09
N MET A 434 34.05 11.40 -6.31
CA MET A 434 35.29 11.15 -5.57
C MET A 434 35.16 10.02 -4.53
N VAL A 435 33.98 9.79 -3.96
CA VAL A 435 33.71 8.67 -3.03
C VAL A 435 33.82 7.34 -3.79
N VAL A 436 33.20 7.26 -4.96
CA VAL A 436 33.23 6.07 -5.82
C VAL A 436 34.63 5.83 -6.39
N GLU A 437 35.36 6.90 -6.75
CA GLU A 437 36.78 6.80 -7.09
C GLU A 437 37.65 6.30 -5.94
N GLN A 438 37.27 6.56 -4.68
CA GLN A 438 38.00 6.02 -3.54
C GLN A 438 37.77 4.50 -3.41
N TYR A 439 36.56 4.00 -3.61
CA TYR A 439 36.29 2.56 -3.69
C TYR A 439 37.08 1.89 -4.81
N ALA A 440 37.16 2.56 -5.95
CA ALA A 440 38.00 2.14 -7.07
C ALA A 440 39.49 2.03 -6.67
N LYS A 441 40.05 3.05 -6.02
CA LYS A 441 41.44 3.01 -5.52
C LYS A 441 41.66 1.88 -4.53
N GLN A 442 40.75 1.69 -3.56
CA GLN A 442 40.85 0.62 -2.57
C GLN A 442 40.82 -0.77 -3.22
N THR A 443 39.96 -0.97 -4.22
CA THR A 443 39.90 -2.21 -5.01
C THR A 443 41.25 -2.53 -5.64
N VAL A 444 41.87 -1.55 -6.29
CA VAL A 444 43.16 -1.73 -6.97
C VAL A 444 44.31 -1.91 -5.98
N LEU A 445 44.28 -1.24 -4.82
CA LEU A 445 45.29 -1.42 -3.77
C LEU A 445 45.23 -2.83 -3.16
N ALA A 446 44.03 -3.41 -3.04
CA ALA A 446 43.82 -4.76 -2.53
C ALA A 446 44.31 -5.87 -3.49
N LEU A 447 44.55 -5.57 -4.78
CA LEU A 447 45.07 -6.56 -5.73
C LEU A 447 46.41 -7.16 -5.29
N GLY A 448 47.24 -6.41 -4.55
CA GLY A 448 48.49 -6.93 -4.02
C GLY A 448 48.30 -8.10 -3.05
N ASP A 449 47.16 -8.16 -2.35
CA ASP A 449 46.83 -9.27 -1.46
C ASP A 449 46.26 -10.48 -2.21
N GLU A 450 45.61 -10.28 -3.35
CA GLU A 450 45.27 -11.36 -4.30
C GLU A 450 46.55 -11.99 -4.87
N ALA A 451 47.53 -11.17 -5.25
CA ALA A 451 48.80 -11.62 -5.80
C ALA A 451 49.56 -12.58 -4.86
N LYS A 452 49.53 -12.30 -3.54
CA LYS A 452 50.19 -13.12 -2.51
C LYS A 452 49.59 -14.53 -2.38
N LYS A 453 48.33 -14.72 -2.78
CA LYS A 453 47.62 -16.01 -2.71
C LYS A 453 47.90 -16.90 -3.92
N ILE A 454 48.68 -16.42 -4.89
CA ILE A 454 49.07 -17.18 -6.09
C ILE A 454 50.32 -18.00 -5.76
N ASP A 455 50.18 -19.32 -5.77
CA ASP A 455 51.26 -20.27 -5.47
C ASP A 455 52.31 -20.34 -6.59
N ASP A 456 51.88 -20.20 -7.86
CA ASP A 456 52.77 -20.25 -9.03
C ASP A 456 53.51 -18.92 -9.23
N ASP A 457 54.84 -18.98 -9.24
CA ASP A 457 55.71 -17.79 -9.30
C ASP A 457 55.55 -17.00 -10.62
N ALA A 458 55.33 -17.69 -11.74
CA ALA A 458 55.16 -17.05 -13.05
C ALA A 458 53.82 -16.30 -13.14
N GLN A 459 52.73 -16.95 -12.74
CA GLN A 459 51.40 -16.32 -12.64
C GLN A 459 51.40 -15.17 -11.63
N ARG A 460 52.11 -15.32 -10.50
CA ARG A 460 52.23 -14.25 -9.49
C ARG A 460 52.97 -13.03 -10.05
N ALA A 461 54.05 -13.23 -10.81
CA ALA A 461 54.77 -12.14 -11.46
C ALA A 461 53.91 -11.41 -12.51
N GLU A 462 53.16 -12.14 -13.33
CA GLU A 462 52.20 -11.58 -14.29
C GLU A 462 51.12 -10.75 -13.58
N PHE A 463 50.58 -11.28 -12.47
CA PHE A 463 49.58 -10.58 -11.67
C PHE A 463 50.13 -9.29 -11.03
N TYR A 464 51.39 -9.27 -10.58
CA TYR A 464 52.02 -8.03 -10.10
C TYR A 464 52.18 -6.97 -11.19
N GLN A 465 52.46 -7.36 -12.44
CA GLN A 465 52.45 -6.43 -13.58
C GLN A 465 51.06 -5.83 -13.80
N PHE A 466 50.02 -6.66 -13.70
CA PHE A 466 48.62 -6.21 -13.74
C PHE A 466 48.26 -5.26 -12.60
N CYS A 467 48.72 -5.53 -11.37
CA CYS A 467 48.55 -4.63 -10.22
C CYS A 467 49.12 -3.24 -10.51
N ALA A 468 50.38 -3.18 -10.97
CA ALA A 468 51.05 -1.93 -11.31
C ALA A 468 50.35 -1.19 -12.47
N ALA A 469 49.86 -1.91 -13.47
CA ALA A 469 49.09 -1.33 -14.57
C ALA A 469 47.76 -0.73 -14.08
N SER A 470 47.05 -1.43 -13.18
CA SER A 470 45.76 -1.03 -12.63
C SER A 470 45.82 0.21 -11.74
N GLN A 471 46.98 0.51 -11.15
CA GLN A 471 47.20 1.68 -10.28
C GLN A 471 47.37 3.01 -11.02
N LYS A 472 47.30 3.02 -12.36
CA LYS A 472 47.36 4.26 -13.15
C LYS A 472 46.05 5.04 -13.00
N ALA A 473 46.13 6.37 -12.90
CA ALA A 473 44.97 7.23 -12.64
C ALA A 473 43.81 7.06 -13.65
N PHE A 474 44.13 6.86 -14.94
CA PHE A 474 43.09 6.66 -15.96
C PHE A 474 42.36 5.30 -15.80
N MET A 475 43.02 4.27 -15.27
CA MET A 475 42.41 2.95 -15.03
C MET A 475 41.35 3.02 -13.92
N VAL A 476 41.63 3.78 -12.86
CA VAL A 476 40.66 4.05 -11.78
C VAL A 476 39.42 4.75 -12.36
N LYS A 477 39.62 5.76 -13.22
CA LYS A 477 38.52 6.49 -13.86
C LYS A 477 37.71 5.60 -14.82
N ASN A 478 38.39 4.80 -15.65
CA ASN A 478 37.74 3.87 -16.57
C ASN A 478 36.93 2.81 -15.81
N MET A 479 37.46 2.29 -14.70
CA MET A 479 36.76 1.34 -13.86
C MET A 479 35.45 1.91 -13.30
N VAL A 480 35.46 3.14 -12.77
CA VAL A 480 34.24 3.81 -12.31
C VAL A 480 33.27 4.01 -13.48
N SER A 481 33.77 4.43 -14.64
CA SER A 481 32.94 4.62 -15.84
C SER A 481 32.28 3.33 -16.32
N LEU A 482 32.99 2.19 -16.27
CA LEU A 482 32.43 0.88 -16.61
C LEU A 482 31.39 0.43 -15.60
N ALA A 483 31.66 0.63 -14.30
CA ALA A 483 30.75 0.28 -13.21
C ALA A 483 29.39 0.97 -13.31
N GLN A 484 29.32 2.22 -13.81
CA GLN A 484 28.06 2.97 -14.02
C GLN A 484 27.06 2.25 -14.94
N SER A 485 27.55 1.39 -15.83
CA SER A 485 26.72 0.66 -16.79
C SER A 485 26.35 -0.76 -16.33
N ASP A 486 26.82 -1.18 -15.15
CA ASP A 486 26.57 -2.53 -14.64
C ASP A 486 25.15 -2.65 -14.03
N PRO A 487 24.36 -3.66 -14.42
CA PRO A 487 22.99 -3.85 -13.94
C PRO A 487 22.83 -4.01 -12.42
N ARG A 488 23.92 -4.34 -11.69
CA ARG A 488 23.92 -4.47 -10.23
C ARG A 488 23.69 -3.14 -9.51
N VAL A 489 24.17 -2.05 -10.10
CA VAL A 489 24.11 -0.71 -9.49
C VAL A 489 23.21 0.25 -10.26
N LEU A 490 22.86 -0.06 -11.51
CA LEU A 490 22.02 0.80 -12.33
C LEU A 490 20.55 0.76 -11.87
N VAL A 491 20.03 1.92 -11.44
CA VAL A 491 18.65 2.13 -10.99
C VAL A 491 17.98 3.25 -11.80
N PRO A 492 16.82 2.99 -12.44
CA PRO A 492 16.04 4.02 -13.12
C PRO A 492 15.51 5.09 -12.14
N PHE A 493 15.46 6.35 -12.59
CA PHE A 493 15.03 7.45 -11.74
C PHE A 493 13.60 7.25 -11.20
N ASN A 494 12.69 6.68 -12.00
CA ASN A 494 11.29 6.51 -11.61
C ASN A 494 11.06 5.40 -10.58
N GLU A 495 12.07 4.60 -10.25
CA GLU A 495 12.02 3.63 -9.15
C GLU A 495 12.34 4.28 -7.79
N LEU A 496 13.05 5.41 -7.79
CA LEU A 496 13.41 6.16 -6.59
C LEU A 496 12.20 6.83 -5.96
N ASP A 497 12.08 6.73 -4.63
CA ASP A 497 10.97 7.30 -3.84
C ASP A 497 9.59 7.00 -4.46
N SER A 498 9.44 5.83 -5.08
CA SER A 498 8.28 5.48 -5.91
C SER A 498 7.02 5.24 -5.08
N ASP A 499 7.16 4.75 -3.84
CA ASP A 499 6.06 4.70 -2.89
C ASP A 499 5.92 6.04 -2.14
N ILE A 500 5.00 6.88 -2.61
CA ILE A 500 4.72 8.21 -2.05
C ILE A 500 4.26 8.19 -0.59
N TYR A 501 3.76 7.06 -0.09
CA TYR A 501 3.33 6.95 1.30
C TYR A 501 4.48 6.64 2.26
N LEU A 502 5.66 6.26 1.76
CA LEU A 502 6.85 6.10 2.59
C LEU A 502 7.53 7.45 2.78
N LEU A 503 7.62 7.92 4.03
CA LEU A 503 8.34 9.13 4.42
C LEU A 503 9.68 8.73 5.06
N GLY A 504 10.79 8.90 4.32
CA GLY A 504 12.13 8.59 4.82
C GLY A 504 12.49 9.40 6.06
N CYS A 505 13.06 8.73 7.06
CA CYS A 505 13.45 9.28 8.37
C CYS A 505 14.87 8.86 8.73
N ALA A 506 15.45 9.41 9.79
CA ALA A 506 16.83 9.08 10.19
C ALA A 506 17.00 7.63 10.70
N ASN A 507 15.91 6.93 11.02
CA ASN A 507 15.90 5.57 11.56
C ASN A 507 15.10 4.57 10.69
N GLY A 508 14.75 4.94 9.45
CA GLY A 508 13.99 4.09 8.52
C GLY A 508 13.07 4.92 7.64
N ALA A 509 11.85 4.46 7.44
CA ALA A 509 10.81 5.24 6.78
C ALA A 509 9.46 5.01 7.43
N VAL A 510 8.66 6.06 7.57
CA VAL A 510 7.29 5.93 8.09
C VAL A 510 6.34 5.61 6.95
N ASP A 511 5.56 4.54 7.06
CA ASP A 511 4.42 4.34 6.18
C ASP A 511 3.27 5.22 6.64
N LEU A 512 2.97 6.28 5.88
CA LEU A 512 1.90 7.23 6.18
C LEU A 512 0.49 6.64 6.08
N ARG A 513 0.32 5.40 5.62
CA ARG A 513 -0.96 4.67 5.65
C ARG A 513 -1.30 4.18 7.05
N THR A 514 -0.29 3.72 7.80
CA THR A 514 -0.47 3.11 9.12
C THR A 514 0.12 3.96 10.25
N GLY A 515 1.16 4.73 9.95
CA GLY A 515 1.98 5.46 10.92
C GLY A 515 3.19 4.67 11.41
N ASP A 516 3.43 3.46 10.90
CA ASP A 516 4.49 2.60 11.42
C ASP A 516 5.85 2.91 10.81
N LEU A 517 6.89 2.69 11.62
CA LEU A 517 8.27 2.76 11.16
C LEU A 517 8.65 1.46 10.45
N VAL A 518 8.85 1.56 9.15
CA VAL A 518 9.49 0.54 8.32
C VAL A 518 10.99 0.60 8.55
N LYS A 519 11.59 -0.55 8.88
CA LYS A 519 13.04 -0.66 9.09
C LYS A 519 13.81 -0.29 7.82
N PRO A 520 15.06 0.22 7.94
CA PRO A 520 15.94 0.44 6.81
C PRO A 520 15.99 -0.73 5.83
N ASN A 521 15.68 -0.46 4.58
CA ASN A 521 15.74 -1.45 3.51
C ASN A 521 16.17 -0.78 2.20
N GLN A 522 17.28 -1.25 1.63
CA GLN A 522 17.85 -0.78 0.37
C GLN A 522 16.87 -0.88 -0.80
N ASP A 523 16.01 -1.91 -0.80
CA ASP A 523 15.07 -2.20 -1.88
C ASP A 523 13.91 -1.20 -1.94
N LEU A 524 13.71 -0.37 -0.90
CA LEU A 524 12.71 0.69 -0.90
C LEU A 524 13.15 1.92 -1.71
N LEU A 525 14.43 1.99 -2.10
CA LEU A 525 15.00 3.05 -2.95
C LEU A 525 14.65 4.49 -2.48
N ILE A 526 14.62 4.68 -1.16
CA ILE A 526 14.33 5.98 -0.55
C ILE A 526 15.58 6.86 -0.66
N THR A 527 15.43 8.04 -1.24
CA THR A 527 16.53 9.00 -1.44
C THR A 527 16.35 10.32 -0.71
N ASN A 528 15.14 10.60 -0.21
CA ASN A 528 14.86 11.76 0.62
C ASN A 528 14.68 11.35 2.09
N SER A 529 15.20 12.16 3.01
CA SER A 529 15.02 11.93 4.44
C SER A 529 14.59 13.19 5.17
N THR A 530 13.78 13.03 6.22
CA THR A 530 13.51 14.11 7.18
C THR A 530 14.75 14.48 8.00
N GLY A 531 15.74 13.58 8.10
CA GLY A 531 16.89 13.74 8.98
C GLY A 531 16.56 13.65 10.47
N VAL A 532 15.32 13.28 10.81
CA VAL A 532 14.80 13.19 12.18
C VAL A 532 14.42 11.74 12.46
N GLU A 533 14.72 11.23 13.66
CA GLU A 533 14.26 9.91 14.08
C GLU A 533 12.75 9.94 14.32
N TYR A 534 12.04 8.95 13.79
CA TYR A 534 10.61 8.82 14.01
C TYR A 534 10.31 7.85 15.15
N SER A 535 9.40 8.26 16.03
CA SER A 535 8.78 7.39 17.02
C SER A 535 7.33 7.81 17.25
N HIS A 536 6.39 6.87 17.17
CA HIS A 536 4.97 7.13 17.47
C HIS A 536 4.74 7.60 18.92
N LYS A 537 5.71 7.39 19.81
CA LYS A 537 5.65 7.80 21.23
C LYS A 537 6.28 9.17 21.48
N ALA A 538 7.00 9.75 20.51
CA ALA A 538 7.62 11.06 20.67
C ALA A 538 6.54 12.11 20.90
N LYS A 539 6.81 13.04 21.83
CA LYS A 539 5.87 14.08 22.24
C LYS A 539 6.47 15.45 21.97
N CYS A 540 5.62 16.41 21.62
CA CYS A 540 6.00 17.80 21.44
C CYS A 540 5.02 18.74 22.19
N PRO A 541 4.93 18.65 23.53
CA PRO A 541 3.97 19.41 24.31
C PRO A 541 4.16 20.93 24.16
N LEU A 542 5.40 21.43 24.07
CA LEU A 542 5.64 22.86 23.86
C LEU A 542 5.21 23.30 22.45
N PHE A 543 5.46 22.47 21.43
CA PHE A 543 5.00 22.74 20.08
C PHE A 543 3.47 22.74 19.99
N GLU A 544 2.80 21.72 20.52
CA GLU A 544 1.33 21.64 20.56
C GLU A 544 0.71 22.84 21.27
N ALA A 545 1.25 23.22 22.44
CA ALA A 545 0.82 24.42 23.16
C ALA A 545 1.07 25.70 22.36
N THR A 546 2.18 25.79 21.62
CA THR A 546 2.49 26.96 20.78
C THR A 546 1.52 27.07 19.59
N VAL A 547 1.14 25.95 18.98
CA VAL A 547 0.10 25.92 17.92
C VAL A 547 -1.25 26.36 18.50
N LEU A 548 -1.64 25.81 19.65
CA LEU A 548 -2.91 26.14 20.29
C LEU A 548 -2.99 27.62 20.71
N ASP A 549 -1.92 28.18 21.28
CA ASP A 549 -1.85 29.61 21.66
C ASP A 549 -1.89 30.54 20.44
N ALA A 550 -1.26 30.15 19.32
CA ALA A 550 -1.36 30.90 18.06
C ALA A 550 -2.81 31.04 17.55
N PHE A 551 -3.70 30.14 17.97
CA PHE A 551 -5.13 30.17 17.68
C PHE A 551 -5.98 30.53 18.91
N PHE A 552 -5.44 31.23 19.92
CA PHE A 552 -6.17 31.66 21.12
C PHE A 552 -6.87 30.53 21.91
N GLY A 553 -6.31 29.33 21.91
CA GLY A 553 -6.93 28.19 22.58
C GLY A 553 -8.05 27.52 21.76
N ASP A 554 -8.24 27.90 20.50
CA ASP A 554 -9.20 27.28 19.60
C ASP A 554 -8.72 25.89 19.15
N GLN A 555 -9.26 24.87 19.81
CA GLN A 555 -8.92 23.48 19.56
C GLN A 555 -9.35 23.02 18.16
N GLU A 556 -10.47 23.51 17.63
CA GLU A 556 -10.95 23.16 16.29
C GLU A 556 -9.97 23.64 15.22
N MET A 557 -9.50 24.88 15.36
CA MET A 557 -8.46 25.44 14.47
C MET A 557 -7.13 24.72 14.62
N ALA A 558 -6.70 24.38 15.84
CA ALA A 558 -5.46 23.65 16.07
C ALA A 558 -5.48 22.22 15.46
N ASP A 559 -6.58 21.49 15.63
CA ASP A 559 -6.75 20.14 15.06
C ASP A 559 -6.93 20.19 13.54
N PHE A 560 -7.60 21.21 13.00
CA PHE A 560 -7.61 21.48 11.56
C PHE A 560 -6.20 21.74 11.03
N PHE A 561 -5.42 22.60 11.70
CA PHE A 561 -4.05 22.93 11.29
C PHE A 561 -3.14 21.69 11.33
N ARG A 562 -3.30 20.81 12.32
CA ARG A 562 -2.61 19.51 12.36
C ARG A 562 -2.92 18.66 11.13
N ARG A 563 -4.19 18.48 10.81
CA ARG A 563 -4.62 17.71 9.63
C ARG A 563 -4.16 18.35 8.33
N LEU A 564 -4.15 19.68 8.24
CA LEU A 564 -3.68 20.42 7.07
C LEU A 564 -2.17 20.25 6.84
N MET A 565 -1.36 20.31 7.90
CA MET A 565 0.08 20.07 7.83
C MET A 565 0.38 18.58 7.59
N GLY A 566 -0.40 17.67 8.18
CA GLY A 566 -0.31 16.24 7.91
C GLY A 566 -0.68 15.86 6.47
N TYR A 567 -1.72 16.49 5.91
CA TYR A 567 -2.05 16.37 4.48
C TYR A 567 -0.85 16.76 3.58
N SER A 568 -0.12 17.82 3.96
CA SER A 568 1.02 18.30 3.15
C SER A 568 2.14 17.27 3.01
N ILE A 569 2.27 16.33 3.95
CA ILE A 569 3.35 15.32 3.95
C ILE A 569 2.99 14.03 3.22
N LEU A 570 1.78 13.89 2.65
CA LEU A 570 1.35 12.66 1.94
C LEU A 570 1.96 12.49 0.54
N GLY A 571 2.58 13.51 -0.02
CA GLY A 571 3.16 13.42 -1.38
C GLY A 571 2.13 13.43 -2.52
N ASN A 572 0.83 13.55 -2.21
CA ASN A 572 -0.28 13.54 -3.16
C ASN A 572 -1.25 14.71 -2.89
N PRO A 573 -1.10 15.86 -3.57
CA PRO A 573 -1.87 17.07 -3.29
C PRO A 573 -3.33 17.01 -3.82
N LYS A 574 -4.08 15.99 -3.42
CA LYS A 574 -5.43 15.68 -3.95
C LYS A 574 -6.49 16.75 -3.66
N GLU A 575 -6.30 17.59 -2.63
CA GLU A 575 -7.22 18.69 -2.30
C GLU A 575 -7.03 19.89 -3.26
N ASN A 576 -5.96 19.91 -4.06
CA ASN A 576 -5.60 21.00 -4.95
C ASN A 576 -5.43 22.35 -4.22
N LEU A 577 -4.79 22.34 -3.05
CA LEU A 577 -4.67 23.53 -2.19
C LEU A 577 -3.31 24.22 -2.27
N MET A 578 -3.36 25.54 -2.17
CA MET A 578 -2.29 26.43 -1.78
C MET A 578 -2.69 27.05 -0.43
N ILE A 579 -1.86 26.85 0.58
CA ILE A 579 -2.12 27.28 1.96
C ILE A 579 -1.57 28.68 2.13
N ILE A 580 -2.39 29.60 2.61
CA ILE A 580 -2.02 31.00 2.87
C ILE A 580 -2.24 31.29 4.36
N PRO A 581 -1.23 31.04 5.22
CA PRO A 581 -1.24 31.52 6.59
C PRO A 581 -1.03 33.04 6.61
N PHE A 582 -1.94 33.80 7.22
CA PHE A 582 -1.87 35.27 7.23
C PHE A 582 -2.10 35.87 8.61
N GLY A 583 -1.57 37.08 8.83
CA GLY A 583 -1.66 37.82 10.09
C GLY A 583 -0.68 38.99 10.14
N ASP A 584 -0.90 39.94 11.04
CA ASP A 584 -0.27 41.27 11.06
C ASP A 584 1.16 41.30 11.67
N GLY A 585 1.88 40.19 11.59
CA GLY A 585 3.22 40.03 12.15
C GLY A 585 3.22 39.69 13.65
N SER A 586 4.31 39.06 14.09
CA SER A 586 4.48 38.57 15.47
C SER A 586 3.33 37.67 15.95
N ASN A 587 2.86 36.76 15.10
CA ASN A 587 1.76 35.82 15.40
C ASN A 587 2.20 34.36 15.60
N GLY A 588 3.51 34.08 15.63
CA GLY A 588 4.05 32.72 15.79
C GLY A 588 4.04 31.87 14.51
N LYS A 589 3.42 32.34 13.43
CA LYS A 589 3.41 31.76 12.06
C LYS A 589 4.81 31.29 11.62
N SER A 590 5.79 32.20 11.58
CA SER A 590 7.15 31.87 11.16
C SER A 590 7.81 30.84 12.08
N THR A 591 7.60 30.94 13.39
CA THR A 591 8.15 30.01 14.39
C THR A 591 7.61 28.58 14.19
N ILE A 592 6.31 28.43 14.04
CA ILE A 592 5.64 27.14 13.82
C ILE A 592 6.05 26.54 12.47
N LEU A 593 5.92 27.30 11.38
CA LEU A 593 6.21 26.81 10.03
C LEU A 593 7.70 26.48 9.85
N THR A 594 8.62 27.25 10.44
CA THR A 594 10.06 26.93 10.39
C THR A 594 10.38 25.65 11.16
N THR A 595 9.69 25.38 12.26
CA THR A 595 9.87 24.13 13.03
C THR A 595 9.39 22.93 12.20
N ILE A 596 8.22 23.03 11.56
CA ILE A 596 7.70 22.01 10.63
C ILE A 596 8.66 21.82 9.45
N PHE A 597 9.13 22.92 8.85
CA PHE A 597 10.08 22.87 7.74
C PHE A 597 11.34 22.07 8.12
N LYS A 598 11.89 22.32 9.30
CA LYS A 598 13.06 21.59 9.82
C LYS A 598 12.76 20.13 10.15
N ALA A 599 11.54 19.81 10.59
CA ALA A 599 11.12 18.43 10.87
C ALA A 599 11.01 17.57 9.61
N LEU A 600 10.95 18.20 8.43
CA LEU A 600 10.74 17.53 7.15
C LEU A 600 12.00 17.36 6.30
N GLY A 601 13.14 17.93 6.71
CA GLY A 601 14.42 17.75 6.03
C GLY A 601 14.34 17.97 4.52
N ASP A 602 14.77 16.97 3.74
CA ASP A 602 14.81 17.02 2.27
C ASP A 602 13.42 17.16 1.62
N TYR A 603 12.36 16.77 2.33
CA TYR A 603 10.98 16.91 1.87
C TYR A 603 10.47 18.36 1.95
N ALA A 604 11.17 19.26 2.63
CA ALA A 604 10.81 20.67 2.71
C ALA A 604 11.78 21.55 1.89
N LYS A 605 11.23 22.33 0.95
CA LYS A 605 12.02 23.21 0.07
C LYS A 605 11.47 24.63 0.05
N THR A 606 12.34 25.60 -0.18
CA THR A 606 11.94 27.00 -0.29
C THR A 606 11.87 27.44 -1.75
N THR A 607 11.00 28.42 -2.03
CA THR A 607 10.96 29.06 -3.34
C THR A 607 10.66 30.56 -3.27
N PRO A 608 11.27 31.39 -4.15
CA PRO A 608 10.96 32.80 -4.24
C PRO A 608 9.47 33.05 -4.54
N ALA A 609 8.95 34.17 -4.04
CA ALA A 609 7.56 34.56 -4.24
C ALA A 609 7.23 34.78 -5.72
N GLU A 610 8.20 35.26 -6.50
CA GLU A 610 8.13 35.55 -7.92
C GLU A 610 7.85 34.31 -8.77
N THR A 611 8.09 33.10 -8.25
CA THR A 611 7.62 31.87 -8.91
C THR A 611 6.09 31.91 -9.04
N PHE A 612 5.38 32.27 -7.97
CA PHE A 612 3.92 32.29 -7.90
C PHE A 612 3.29 33.66 -8.16
N LEU A 613 4.06 34.74 -8.05
CA LEU A 613 3.59 36.11 -8.11
C LEU A 613 4.22 36.91 -9.26
N GLY A 614 3.53 37.97 -9.68
CA GLY A 614 4.04 38.98 -10.61
C GLY A 614 3.25 39.11 -11.92
N ALA A 615 3.42 40.27 -12.58
CA ALA A 615 2.74 40.63 -13.81
C ALA A 615 3.46 40.07 -15.04
N GLY A 616 3.10 38.87 -15.50
CA GLY A 616 3.66 38.34 -16.74
C GLY A 616 3.19 36.95 -17.13
N LYS A 617 3.08 36.71 -18.44
CA LYS A 617 2.98 35.34 -18.99
C LYS A 617 4.36 34.70 -18.87
N SER A 618 4.53 33.73 -17.98
CA SER A 618 5.69 32.85 -18.03
C SER A 618 5.75 32.22 -19.42
N SER A 619 6.88 32.35 -20.11
CA SER A 619 7.05 31.73 -21.43
C SER A 619 6.87 30.21 -21.30
N ALA A 620 5.89 29.66 -22.03
CA ALA A 620 5.72 28.22 -22.14
C ALA A 620 6.97 27.66 -22.86
N GLY A 621 7.78 26.88 -22.14
CA GLY A 621 9.03 26.29 -22.65
C GLY A 621 10.35 26.94 -22.18
N GLY A 622 10.31 27.98 -21.32
CA GLY A 622 11.52 28.53 -20.69
C GLY A 622 12.19 27.56 -19.71
N ALA A 623 13.47 27.78 -19.40
CA ALA A 623 14.13 27.06 -18.31
C ALA A 623 13.40 27.36 -17.00
N ARG A 624 13.00 26.31 -16.28
CA ARG A 624 12.23 26.38 -15.01
C ARG A 624 12.95 25.59 -13.93
N GLU A 625 14.21 25.96 -13.70
CA GLU A 625 15.04 25.40 -12.63
C GLU A 625 14.38 25.59 -11.26
N ASP A 626 13.68 26.71 -11.08
CA ASP A 626 12.94 27.07 -9.88
C ASP A 626 11.87 26.04 -9.51
N LEU A 627 11.21 25.41 -10.50
CA LEU A 627 10.27 24.32 -10.30
C LEU A 627 10.94 22.95 -10.29
N LEU A 628 11.96 22.73 -11.14
CA LEU A 628 12.65 21.45 -11.26
C LEU A 628 13.26 21.02 -9.92
N ARG A 629 13.87 21.96 -9.18
CA ARG A 629 14.45 21.70 -7.87
C ARG A 629 13.42 21.32 -6.79
N LEU A 630 12.13 21.61 -6.98
CA LEU A 630 11.06 21.27 -6.03
C LEU A 630 10.62 19.82 -6.14
N ARG A 631 11.05 19.10 -7.18
CA ARG A 631 10.78 17.67 -7.33
C ARG A 631 11.19 16.88 -6.07
N GLY A 632 10.34 15.92 -5.68
CA GLY A 632 10.52 15.10 -4.49
C GLY A 632 10.13 15.78 -3.17
N SER A 633 9.90 17.09 -3.15
CA SER A 633 9.41 17.77 -1.95
C SER A 633 7.93 17.45 -1.68
N ARG A 634 7.54 17.60 -0.42
CA ARG A 634 6.15 17.50 0.07
C ARG A 634 5.65 18.83 0.62
N PHE A 635 6.57 19.64 1.14
CA PHE A 635 6.29 20.96 1.71
C PHE A 635 7.09 22.03 0.98
N VAL A 636 6.43 22.96 0.28
CA VAL A 636 7.09 24.08 -0.38
C VAL A 636 6.74 25.39 0.33
N TYR A 637 7.74 25.97 0.98
CA TYR A 637 7.64 27.27 1.64
C TYR A 637 7.95 28.38 0.63
N VAL A 638 6.97 29.24 0.37
CA VAL A 638 7.18 30.43 -0.46
C VAL A 638 7.68 31.56 0.44
N ASN A 639 8.77 32.20 0.04
CA ASN A 639 9.28 33.36 0.75
C ASN A 639 8.22 34.47 0.79
N GLU A 640 8.28 35.31 1.83
CA GLU A 640 7.28 36.35 2.05
C GLU A 640 7.17 37.26 0.82
N PRO A 641 5.96 37.44 0.27
CA PRO A 641 5.78 38.23 -0.94
C PRO A 641 5.85 39.74 -0.65
N GLU A 642 6.29 40.51 -1.63
CA GLU A 642 6.14 41.97 -1.58
C GLU A 642 4.67 42.36 -1.62
N GLU A 643 4.36 43.52 -1.03
CA GLU A 643 3.01 44.08 -1.04
C GLU A 643 2.53 44.35 -2.48
N ASN A 644 1.23 44.19 -2.71
CA ASN A 644 0.57 44.49 -3.99
C ASN A 644 1.03 43.66 -5.20
N GLN A 645 1.60 42.47 -4.99
CA GLN A 645 1.87 41.52 -6.07
C GLN A 645 0.64 40.67 -6.43
N GLU A 646 0.53 40.30 -7.71
CA GLU A 646 -0.60 39.54 -8.26
C GLU A 646 -0.30 38.04 -8.32
N LEU A 647 -1.31 37.21 -8.02
CA LEU A 647 -1.20 35.76 -8.09
C LEU A 647 -1.24 35.25 -9.54
N LYS A 648 -0.28 34.42 -9.93
CA LYS A 648 -0.26 33.73 -11.23
C LYS A 648 -1.25 32.56 -11.23
N GLU A 649 -2.54 32.86 -11.35
CA GLU A 649 -3.63 31.88 -11.24
C GLU A 649 -3.46 30.64 -12.13
N GLY A 650 -2.98 30.83 -13.36
CA GLY A 650 -2.75 29.71 -14.29
C GLY A 650 -1.67 28.75 -13.79
N LEU A 651 -0.61 29.28 -13.19
CA LEU A 651 0.45 28.45 -12.59
C LEU A 651 -0.06 27.76 -11.33
N VAL A 652 -0.78 28.48 -10.45
CA VAL A 652 -1.38 27.88 -9.24
C VAL A 652 -2.32 26.74 -9.64
N LYS A 653 -3.21 26.94 -10.62
CA LYS A 653 -4.13 25.90 -11.10
C LYS A 653 -3.39 24.67 -11.64
N SER A 654 -2.28 24.86 -12.36
CA SER A 654 -1.44 23.77 -12.89
C SER A 654 -0.69 23.03 -11.77
N LEU A 655 -0.05 23.76 -10.84
CA LEU A 655 0.75 23.16 -9.77
C LEU A 655 -0.11 22.47 -8.70
N THR A 656 -1.29 23.01 -8.41
CA THR A 656 -2.24 22.39 -7.49
C THR A 656 -3.08 21.30 -8.15
N GLY A 657 -3.24 21.32 -9.48
CA GLY A 657 -4.15 20.44 -10.22
C GLY A 657 -3.68 18.99 -10.40
N GLY A 658 -2.48 18.64 -9.95
CA GLY A 658 -1.90 17.30 -10.12
C GLY A 658 -1.51 16.95 -11.57
N GLU A 659 -1.59 17.91 -12.48
CA GLU A 659 -1.13 17.76 -13.86
C GLU A 659 0.40 17.71 -13.92
N SER A 660 0.92 17.00 -14.92
CA SER A 660 2.34 16.98 -15.19
C SER A 660 2.85 18.37 -15.56
N VAL A 661 3.98 18.75 -14.98
CA VAL A 661 4.72 19.97 -15.28
C VAL A 661 5.96 19.60 -16.07
N THR A 662 6.14 20.27 -17.20
CA THR A 662 7.40 20.20 -17.95
C THR A 662 8.34 21.31 -17.47
N ALA A 663 9.51 20.93 -17.00
CA ALA A 663 10.59 21.86 -16.64
C ALA A 663 11.90 21.44 -17.27
N ARG A 664 12.80 22.39 -17.49
CA ARG A 664 14.16 22.13 -17.99
C ARG A 664 15.15 22.89 -17.13
N GLY A 665 16.20 22.20 -16.70
CA GLY A 665 17.26 22.82 -15.93
C GLY A 665 18.22 23.64 -16.78
N LEU A 666 19.03 24.47 -16.13
CA LEU A 666 20.08 25.22 -16.85
C LEU A 666 21.06 24.23 -17.50
N TYR A 667 21.32 24.41 -18.80
CA TYR A 667 22.22 23.55 -19.61
C TYR A 667 21.76 22.09 -19.80
N ALA A 668 20.56 21.72 -19.38
CA ALA A 668 20.01 20.38 -19.62
C ALA A 668 19.71 20.17 -21.11
N LYS A 669 20.11 19.00 -21.65
CA LYS A 669 19.88 18.63 -23.06
C LYS A 669 18.40 18.35 -23.38
N GLY A 670 17.57 18.08 -22.37
CA GLY A 670 16.15 17.79 -22.53
C GLY A 670 15.32 18.32 -21.36
N SER A 671 14.02 18.49 -21.59
CA SER A 671 13.05 18.81 -20.54
C SER A 671 12.61 17.54 -19.81
N VAL A 672 12.34 17.66 -18.52
CA VAL A 672 11.78 16.60 -17.68
C VAL A 672 10.32 16.92 -17.39
N GLU A 673 9.48 15.90 -17.51
CA GLU A 673 8.09 15.96 -17.10
C GLU A 673 7.93 15.27 -15.74
N PHE A 674 7.27 15.94 -14.80
CA PHE A 674 7.02 15.37 -13.47
C PHE A 674 5.71 15.92 -12.88
N LYS A 675 5.10 15.17 -11.97
CA LYS A 675 3.91 15.61 -11.24
C LYS A 675 4.33 16.28 -9.92
N PRO A 676 3.71 17.41 -9.54
CA PRO A 676 3.92 18.01 -8.23
C PRO A 676 3.52 17.04 -7.11
N THR A 677 4.44 16.78 -6.18
CA THR A 677 4.22 15.96 -4.98
C THR A 677 4.04 16.80 -3.72
N TRP A 678 4.08 18.12 -3.85
CA TRP A 678 4.09 19.04 -2.71
C TRP A 678 2.78 19.81 -2.56
N THR A 679 2.57 20.30 -1.35
CA THR A 679 1.63 21.39 -1.06
C THR A 679 2.42 22.70 -0.94
N THR A 680 1.89 23.79 -1.48
CA THR A 680 2.51 25.12 -1.42
C THR A 680 1.99 25.88 -0.20
N ILE A 681 2.89 26.42 0.61
CA ILE A 681 2.61 27.24 1.79
C ILE A 681 3.18 28.63 1.54
N MET A 682 2.31 29.64 1.43
CA MET A 682 2.68 31.04 1.23
C MET A 682 2.25 31.84 2.46
N PRO A 683 3.08 31.87 3.52
CA PRO A 683 2.82 32.76 4.63
C PRO A 683 3.01 34.21 4.18
N THR A 684 2.07 35.07 4.54
CA THR A 684 2.12 36.48 4.17
C THR A 684 1.55 37.37 5.26
N ASN A 685 1.96 38.63 5.30
CA ASN A 685 1.25 39.68 6.04
C ASN A 685 0.31 40.45 5.10
N HIS A 686 0.62 40.50 3.80
CA HIS A 686 -0.18 41.18 2.78
C HIS A 686 -0.75 40.16 1.78
N LYS A 687 -2.07 40.06 1.68
CA LYS A 687 -2.72 39.06 0.82
C LYS A 687 -2.47 39.41 -0.68
N PRO A 688 -2.11 38.44 -1.55
CA PRO A 688 -1.73 38.71 -2.93
C PRO A 688 -2.93 38.92 -3.87
N ILE A 689 -2.96 39.98 -4.66
CA ILE A 689 -4.11 40.36 -5.47
C ILE A 689 -4.57 39.22 -6.41
N ILE A 690 -5.87 38.92 -6.39
CA ILE A 690 -6.51 37.90 -7.24
C ILE A 690 -7.39 38.61 -8.28
N LYS A 691 -7.06 38.44 -9.56
CA LYS A 691 -7.75 39.15 -10.66
C LYS A 691 -9.05 38.49 -11.09
N GLY A 692 -9.12 37.17 -10.97
CA GLY A 692 -10.20 36.32 -11.48
C GLY A 692 -11.39 36.23 -10.53
N GLY A 693 -12.59 36.49 -11.07
CA GLY A 693 -13.86 36.15 -10.42
C GLY A 693 -14.23 34.65 -10.53
N ASP A 694 -13.37 33.84 -11.16
CA ASP A 694 -13.63 32.41 -11.37
C ASP A 694 -13.57 31.65 -10.05
N HIS A 695 -14.64 30.90 -9.73
CA HIS A 695 -14.68 29.98 -8.58
C HIS A 695 -13.48 29.01 -8.49
N GLY A 696 -12.80 28.78 -9.61
CA GLY A 696 -11.69 27.84 -9.71
C GLY A 696 -10.41 28.23 -8.96
N ILE A 697 -10.10 29.53 -8.76
CA ILE A 697 -8.92 29.91 -7.95
C ILE A 697 -9.26 29.89 -6.46
N TRP A 698 -10.40 30.43 -6.07
CA TRP A 698 -10.82 30.55 -4.67
C TRP A 698 -10.92 29.21 -3.95
N ARG A 699 -11.38 28.15 -4.63
CA ARG A 699 -11.42 26.78 -4.05
C ARG A 699 -10.03 26.17 -3.79
N ARG A 700 -8.97 26.76 -4.36
CA ARG A 700 -7.58 26.30 -4.19
C ARG A 700 -6.85 27.08 -3.11
N LEU A 701 -7.42 28.17 -2.60
CA LEU A 701 -6.79 28.99 -1.56
C LEU A 701 -7.33 28.59 -0.20
N MET A 702 -6.47 28.00 0.62
CA MET A 702 -6.78 27.69 2.01
C MET A 702 -6.25 28.81 2.91
N MET A 703 -7.15 29.71 3.32
CA MET A 703 -6.82 30.85 4.17
C MET A 703 -6.75 30.40 5.63
N VAL A 704 -5.60 30.57 6.29
CA VAL A 704 -5.41 30.19 7.69
C VAL A 704 -5.10 31.44 8.53
N PRO A 705 -6.08 31.97 9.30
CA PRO A 705 -5.89 33.18 10.08
C PRO A 705 -5.03 32.93 11.32
N PHE A 706 -3.89 33.62 11.42
CA PHE A 706 -3.03 33.69 12.60
C PHE A 706 -3.21 35.07 13.26
N GLU A 707 -4.26 35.22 14.07
CA GLU A 707 -4.70 36.51 14.62
C GLU A 707 -3.99 36.90 15.93
N ARG A 708 -3.34 35.95 16.62
CA ARG A 708 -2.62 36.20 17.89
C ARG A 708 -1.51 37.22 17.66
N ASN A 709 -1.45 38.33 18.39
CA ASN A 709 -0.34 39.28 18.28
C ASN A 709 0.45 39.33 19.60
N TYR A 710 1.66 38.74 19.61
CA TYR A 710 2.51 38.66 20.79
C TYR A 710 3.18 39.98 21.19
N ASP A 711 3.24 40.99 20.31
CA ASP A 711 3.74 42.33 20.66
C ASP A 711 2.66 43.20 21.29
N ALA A 712 1.41 43.03 20.85
CA ALA A 712 0.26 43.77 21.38
C ALA A 712 -0.14 43.28 22.79
N ASP A 713 0.01 41.98 23.06
CA ASP A 713 -0.31 41.39 24.36
C ASP A 713 0.83 41.55 25.36
N LYS A 714 0.85 42.70 26.06
CA LYS A 714 1.88 43.03 27.08
C LYS A 714 1.89 42.09 28.28
N THR A 715 0.88 41.24 28.45
CA THR A 715 0.85 40.24 29.54
C THR A 715 1.74 39.04 29.24
N LEU A 716 2.13 38.87 27.97
CA LEU A 716 3.01 37.79 27.54
C LEU A 716 4.46 38.25 27.49
N ILE A 717 5.34 37.42 28.04
CA ILE A 717 6.79 37.59 27.93
C ILE A 717 7.28 36.69 26.80
N LYS A 718 7.84 37.30 25.74
CA LYS A 718 8.43 36.56 24.63
C LYS A 718 9.64 35.77 25.09
N ASP A 719 9.62 34.47 24.81
CA ASP A 719 10.75 33.58 25.06
C ASP A 719 11.74 33.66 23.88
N THR A 720 12.90 34.28 24.11
CA THR A 720 13.94 34.47 23.07
C THR A 720 14.51 33.16 22.56
N ASN A 721 14.44 32.09 23.36
CA ASN A 721 14.97 30.77 23.03
C ASN A 721 13.86 29.83 22.54
N ARG A 722 12.67 30.34 22.23
CA ARG A 722 11.51 29.54 21.81
C ARG A 722 11.84 28.62 20.65
N SER A 723 12.50 29.14 19.61
CA SER A 723 12.86 28.35 18.43
C SER A 723 13.77 27.17 18.77
N GLU A 724 14.76 27.37 19.65
CA GLU A 724 15.66 26.29 20.08
C GLU A 724 14.91 25.22 20.88
N LYS A 725 14.03 25.62 21.81
CA LYS A 725 13.22 24.70 22.60
C LYS A 725 12.26 23.87 21.74
N LEU A 726 11.68 24.46 20.70
CA LEU A 726 10.82 23.73 19.77
C LEU A 726 11.61 22.71 18.93
N LEU A 727 12.86 23.03 18.56
CA LEU A 727 13.73 22.07 17.88
C LEU A 727 14.19 20.93 18.78
N ALA A 728 14.23 21.13 20.10
CA ALA A 728 14.46 20.02 21.03
C ALA A 728 13.29 19.00 21.04
N GLU A 729 12.11 19.36 20.54
CA GLU A 729 10.94 18.48 20.40
C GLU A 729 10.76 17.95 18.97
N ILE A 730 11.78 18.04 18.09
CA ILE A 730 11.62 17.83 16.64
C ILE A 730 11.08 16.44 16.26
N GLU A 731 11.46 15.39 16.98
CA GLU A 731 10.92 14.03 16.80
C GLU A 731 9.41 13.99 17.10
N GLY A 732 8.99 14.70 18.14
CA GLY A 732 7.59 14.86 18.50
C GLY A 732 6.82 15.68 17.46
N VAL A 733 7.45 16.70 16.87
CA VAL A 733 6.86 17.48 15.77
C VAL A 733 6.65 16.59 14.53
N LEU A 734 7.61 15.73 14.20
CA LEU A 734 7.45 14.76 13.13
C LEU A 734 6.30 13.77 13.44
N ALA A 735 6.23 13.24 14.67
CA ALA A 735 5.12 12.41 15.12
C ALA A 735 3.76 13.13 15.07
N TRP A 736 3.73 14.43 15.37
CA TRP A 736 2.56 15.29 15.25
C TRP A 736 2.10 15.46 13.79
N LEU A 737 3.03 15.61 12.85
CA LEU A 737 2.72 15.67 11.42
C LEU A 737 2.16 14.34 10.90
N VAL A 738 2.76 13.21 11.30
CA VAL A 738 2.26 11.87 10.93
C VAL A 738 0.86 11.62 11.48
N ARG A 739 0.61 11.97 12.76
CA ARG A 739 -0.76 11.92 13.33
C ARG A 739 -1.75 12.75 12.51
N GLY A 740 -1.37 13.96 12.11
CA GLY A 740 -2.19 14.79 11.23
C GLY A 740 -2.49 14.14 9.87
N ALA A 741 -1.52 13.41 9.30
CA ALA A 741 -1.70 12.71 8.02
C ALA A 741 -2.68 11.54 8.15
N LEU A 742 -2.61 10.79 9.25
CA LEU A 742 -3.54 9.69 9.55
C LEU A 742 -4.96 10.21 9.83
N GLU A 743 -5.09 11.25 10.65
CA GLU A 743 -6.38 11.90 10.93
C GLU A 743 -7.03 12.45 9.66
N TYR A 744 -6.26 13.10 8.79
CA TYR A 744 -6.74 13.59 7.51
C TYR A 744 -7.24 12.44 6.61
N GLN A 745 -6.56 11.30 6.58
CA GLN A 745 -7.00 10.15 5.78
C GLN A 745 -8.31 9.54 6.30
N GLN A 746 -8.55 9.59 7.61
CA GLN A 746 -9.77 9.09 8.23
C GLN A 746 -10.96 10.03 8.05
N GLU A 747 -10.74 11.33 8.22
CA GLU A 747 -11.84 12.31 8.40
C GLU A 747 -11.86 13.44 7.36
N GLY A 748 -10.83 13.53 6.52
CA GLY A 748 -10.58 14.68 5.65
C GLY A 748 -10.13 15.92 6.43
N LEU A 749 -10.06 17.07 5.74
CA LEU A 749 -9.61 18.31 6.36
C LEU A 749 -10.58 18.85 7.42
N ARG A 750 -11.90 18.59 7.33
CA ARG A 750 -12.98 19.28 8.08
C ARG A 750 -12.65 20.76 8.32
N GLU A 751 -12.71 21.54 7.25
CA GLU A 751 -12.42 22.98 7.24
C GLU A 751 -13.32 23.75 8.26
N PRO A 752 -12.75 24.47 9.24
CA PRO A 752 -13.50 25.28 10.19
C PRO A 752 -14.23 26.46 9.56
N GLY A 753 -15.29 26.93 10.21
CA GLY A 753 -16.04 28.10 9.75
C GLY A 753 -15.18 29.37 9.60
N LYS A 754 -14.15 29.54 10.45
CA LYS A 754 -13.25 30.70 10.44
C LYS A 754 -12.40 30.80 9.17
N THR A 755 -11.87 29.68 8.66
CA THR A 755 -11.06 29.70 7.43
C THR A 755 -11.92 29.98 6.20
N LYS A 756 -13.15 29.43 6.20
CA LYS A 756 -14.14 29.73 5.16
C LYS A 756 -14.55 31.20 5.20
N ALA A 757 -14.85 31.75 6.37
CA ALA A 757 -15.17 33.16 6.54
C ALA A 757 -14.01 34.06 6.08
N ALA A 758 -12.77 33.74 6.46
CA ALA A 758 -11.57 34.47 6.02
C ALA A 758 -11.38 34.43 4.49
N ARG A 759 -11.72 33.31 3.84
CA ARG A 759 -11.71 33.21 2.37
C ARG A 759 -12.82 34.03 1.73
N ASP A 760 -14.02 34.02 2.30
CA ASP A 760 -15.17 34.76 1.79
C ASP A 760 -14.96 36.28 1.94
N GLU A 761 -14.45 36.73 3.10
CA GLU A 761 -14.01 38.11 3.34
C GLU A 761 -12.92 38.52 2.34
N TYR A 762 -11.90 37.68 2.16
CA TYR A 762 -10.84 37.99 1.21
C TYR A 762 -11.35 38.08 -0.24
N LYS A 763 -12.37 37.29 -0.58
CA LYS A 763 -13.02 37.35 -1.88
C LYS A 763 -13.82 38.63 -2.07
N GLU A 764 -14.50 39.09 -1.01
CA GLU A 764 -15.21 40.37 -1.00
C GLU A 764 -14.24 41.55 -1.15
N ASP A 765 -13.13 41.56 -0.40
CA ASP A 765 -12.07 42.59 -0.51
C ASP A 765 -11.51 42.73 -1.93
N MET A 766 -11.53 41.64 -2.70
CA MET A 766 -11.02 41.59 -4.07
C MET A 766 -12.11 41.77 -5.15
N ASP A 767 -13.40 41.92 -4.79
CA ASP A 767 -14.50 42.13 -5.74
C ASP A 767 -14.63 43.61 -6.16
N LEU A 768 -13.58 44.11 -6.82
CA LEU A 768 -13.53 45.46 -7.38
C LEU A 768 -14.78 45.81 -8.22
N LEU A 769 -15.33 44.82 -8.94
CA LEU A 769 -16.54 45.02 -9.75
C LEU A 769 -17.78 45.16 -8.87
N GLY A 770 -17.90 44.35 -7.83
CA GLY A 770 -18.97 44.44 -6.83
C GLY A 770 -18.96 45.77 -6.08
N ASP A 771 -17.79 46.25 -5.68
CA ASP A 771 -17.65 47.56 -5.02
C ASP A 771 -18.13 48.70 -5.91
N TRP A 772 -17.66 48.71 -7.17
CA TRP A 772 -18.12 49.69 -8.14
C TRP A 772 -19.64 49.61 -8.38
N ILE A 773 -20.21 48.41 -8.49
CA ILE A 773 -21.66 48.25 -8.64
C ILE A 773 -22.40 48.80 -7.42
N ARG A 774 -21.94 48.51 -6.20
CA ARG A 774 -22.57 48.99 -4.96
C ARG A 774 -22.49 50.50 -4.78
N GLU A 775 -21.38 51.11 -5.16
CA GLU A 775 -21.11 52.53 -4.89
C GLU A 775 -21.53 53.45 -6.03
N CYS A 776 -21.51 52.96 -7.28
CA CYS A 776 -21.72 53.78 -8.47
C CYS A 776 -22.93 53.34 -9.30
N CYS A 777 -23.59 52.24 -8.97
CA CYS A 777 -24.72 51.70 -9.75
C CYS A 777 -25.94 51.35 -8.90
N GLU A 778 -27.08 51.24 -9.57
CA GLU A 778 -28.33 50.72 -9.02
C GLU A 778 -28.76 49.48 -9.81
N GLU A 779 -29.13 48.43 -9.09
CA GLU A 779 -29.71 47.21 -9.66
C GLU A 779 -31.24 47.29 -9.63
N GLY A 780 -31.91 46.79 -10.68
CA GLY A 780 -33.36 46.85 -10.81
C GLY A 780 -33.82 46.66 -12.26
N ASP A 781 -35.07 46.99 -12.58
CA ASP A 781 -35.60 46.94 -13.95
C ASP A 781 -35.12 48.15 -14.77
N PHE A 782 -33.79 48.24 -14.92
CA PHE A 782 -33.09 49.32 -15.59
C PHE A 782 -32.32 48.81 -16.80
N THR A 783 -31.96 49.73 -17.69
CA THR A 783 -31.10 49.46 -18.83
C THR A 783 -30.06 50.56 -18.93
N GLU A 784 -28.82 50.19 -19.19
CA GLU A 784 -27.72 51.13 -19.33
C GLU A 784 -26.77 50.75 -20.48
N SER A 785 -26.17 51.76 -21.10
CA SER A 785 -25.19 51.55 -22.17
C SER A 785 -23.86 51.03 -21.62
N SER A 786 -23.21 50.15 -22.38
CA SER A 786 -21.87 49.66 -22.03
C SER A 786 -20.84 50.79 -21.95
N GLN A 787 -21.09 51.90 -22.67
CA GLN A 787 -20.23 53.07 -22.68
C GLN A 787 -20.35 53.86 -21.36
N ASN A 788 -21.57 54.13 -20.89
CA ASN A 788 -21.77 54.85 -19.64
C ASN A 788 -21.25 54.04 -18.43
N LEU A 789 -21.51 52.72 -18.41
CA LEU A 789 -20.93 51.80 -17.44
C LEU A 789 -19.39 51.83 -17.46
N TRP A 790 -18.78 51.90 -18.65
CA TRP A 790 -17.32 52.01 -18.76
C TRP A 790 -16.79 53.33 -18.21
N VAL A 791 -17.43 54.46 -18.53
CA VAL A 791 -17.00 55.79 -18.05
C VAL A 791 -17.06 55.86 -16.52
N SER A 792 -18.15 55.38 -15.92
CA SER A 792 -18.30 55.29 -14.47
C SER A 792 -17.21 54.40 -13.84
N TRP A 793 -17.00 53.19 -14.37
CA TRP A 793 -15.95 52.29 -13.92
C TRP A 793 -14.54 52.91 -14.04
N GLU A 794 -14.24 53.54 -15.18
CA GLU A 794 -12.92 54.10 -15.45
C GLU A 794 -12.56 55.20 -14.44
N GLN A 795 -13.53 56.04 -14.07
CA GLN A 795 -13.32 57.07 -13.05
C GLN A 795 -13.12 56.47 -11.66
N PHE A 796 -14.02 55.56 -11.25
CA PHE A 796 -13.93 54.85 -9.98
C PHE A 796 -12.57 54.15 -9.82
N ALA A 797 -12.15 53.38 -10.83
CA ALA A 797 -10.92 52.62 -10.80
C ALA A 797 -9.67 53.51 -10.92
N LYS A 798 -9.73 54.66 -11.62
CA LYS A 798 -8.60 55.62 -11.65
C LYS A 798 -8.41 56.30 -10.31
N ALA A 799 -9.49 56.69 -9.63
CA ALA A 799 -9.42 57.32 -8.31
C ALA A 799 -8.75 56.41 -7.26
N ARG A 800 -8.90 55.09 -7.42
CA ARG A 800 -8.32 54.07 -6.54
C ARG A 800 -7.00 53.46 -7.03
N ASN A 801 -6.48 53.92 -8.18
CA ASN A 801 -5.31 53.35 -8.85
C ASN A 801 -5.46 51.85 -9.22
N GLU A 802 -6.70 51.42 -9.47
CA GLU A 802 -7.14 50.05 -9.76
C GLU A 802 -7.43 49.80 -11.25
N ILE A 803 -7.33 50.82 -12.10
CA ILE A 803 -7.64 50.73 -13.53
C ILE A 803 -6.87 49.59 -14.24
N ARG A 804 -5.68 49.23 -13.73
CA ARG A 804 -4.86 48.13 -14.25
C ARG A 804 -5.53 46.75 -14.18
N TYR A 805 -6.53 46.55 -13.31
CA TYR A 805 -7.20 45.26 -13.11
C TYR A 805 -8.34 44.99 -14.11
N ILE A 806 -9.06 46.04 -14.53
CA ILE A 806 -10.04 46.00 -15.62
C ILE A 806 -9.72 47.17 -16.57
N PRO A 807 -8.71 46.99 -17.44
CA PRO A 807 -8.10 48.11 -18.17
C PRO A 807 -8.86 48.53 -19.42
N THR A 808 -9.91 47.80 -19.84
CA THR A 808 -10.63 48.07 -21.09
C THR A 808 -12.14 47.87 -20.98
N ALA A 809 -12.91 48.65 -21.76
CA ALA A 809 -14.36 48.51 -21.87
C ALA A 809 -14.79 47.08 -22.26
N LYS A 810 -13.99 46.40 -23.11
CA LYS A 810 -14.21 45.01 -23.49
C LYS A 810 -14.05 44.05 -22.30
N SER A 811 -13.05 44.28 -21.44
CA SER A 811 -12.85 43.48 -20.22
C SER A 811 -13.96 43.68 -19.19
N LEU A 812 -14.42 44.91 -18.99
CA LEU A 812 -15.57 45.23 -18.13
C LEU A 812 -16.84 44.56 -18.67
N SER A 813 -17.13 44.76 -19.95
CA SER A 813 -18.29 44.15 -20.61
C SER A 813 -18.28 42.62 -20.53
N ARG A 814 -17.11 41.97 -20.56
CA ARG A 814 -17.02 40.51 -20.40
C ARG A 814 -17.42 40.08 -18.99
N ARG A 815 -16.98 40.79 -17.96
CA ARG A 815 -17.35 40.51 -16.56
C ARG A 815 -18.82 40.82 -16.28
N LEU A 816 -19.37 41.89 -16.86
CA LEU A 816 -20.80 42.20 -16.70
C LEU A 816 -21.72 41.14 -17.30
N ASN A 817 -21.35 40.49 -18.41
CA ASN A 817 -22.19 39.42 -18.99
C ASN A 817 -22.32 38.18 -18.09
N SER A 818 -21.47 38.01 -17.06
CA SER A 818 -21.65 36.92 -16.10
C SER A 818 -22.69 37.22 -15.03
N LYS A 819 -23.12 38.48 -14.88
CA LYS A 819 -24.13 38.94 -13.91
C LYS A 819 -25.41 39.46 -14.58
N TYR A 820 -25.30 40.07 -15.75
CA TYR A 820 -26.39 40.78 -16.44
C TYR A 820 -26.57 40.31 -17.88
N GLN A 821 -27.80 40.36 -18.39
CA GLN A 821 -28.05 40.13 -19.81
C GLN A 821 -27.65 41.36 -20.62
N SER A 822 -27.18 41.12 -21.84
CA SER A 822 -26.79 42.21 -22.74
C SER A 822 -27.43 42.03 -24.11
N TYR A 823 -27.79 43.14 -24.75
CA TYR A 823 -28.36 43.17 -26.08
C TYR A 823 -27.80 44.36 -26.87
N ARG A 824 -28.07 44.41 -28.17
CA ARG A 824 -27.73 45.57 -29.01
C ARG A 824 -28.99 46.30 -29.41
N SER A 825 -28.96 47.63 -29.28
CA SER A 825 -29.99 48.53 -29.78
C SER A 825 -29.31 49.72 -30.45
N ASN A 826 -29.71 50.05 -31.68
CA ASN A 826 -29.09 51.11 -32.50
C ASN A 826 -27.55 51.01 -32.60
N GLY A 827 -27.02 49.79 -32.67
CA GLY A 827 -25.57 49.53 -32.74
C GLY A 827 -24.82 49.64 -31.40
N ILE A 828 -25.47 50.12 -30.33
CA ILE A 828 -24.90 50.27 -28.99
C ILE A 828 -25.20 49.01 -28.17
N LYS A 829 -24.18 48.48 -27.49
CA LYS A 829 -24.36 47.37 -26.53
C LYS A 829 -24.94 47.94 -25.23
N ARG A 830 -26.05 47.37 -24.76
CA ARG A 830 -26.73 47.72 -23.51
C ARG A 830 -26.81 46.51 -22.58
N PHE A 831 -26.87 46.77 -21.28
CA PHE A 831 -27.06 45.77 -20.23
C PHE A 831 -28.41 46.02 -19.54
N THR A 832 -29.16 44.96 -19.27
CA THR A 832 -30.39 45.03 -18.47
C THR A 832 -30.10 44.63 -17.02
N GLY A 833 -30.83 45.19 -16.07
CA GLY A 833 -30.68 44.88 -14.65
C GLY A 833 -29.84 45.88 -13.85
N ILE A 834 -29.23 46.88 -14.52
CA ILE A 834 -28.27 47.81 -13.91
C ILE A 834 -28.31 49.19 -14.58
N ARG A 835 -28.07 50.25 -13.80
CA ARG A 835 -27.75 51.62 -14.27
C ARG A 835 -26.74 52.32 -13.37
N VAL A 836 -26.09 53.38 -13.85
CA VAL A 836 -25.21 54.23 -13.01
C VAL A 836 -26.08 55.14 -12.12
N HIS A 837 -25.65 55.44 -10.88
CA HIS A 837 -26.34 56.40 -9.99
C HIS A 837 -26.46 57.79 -10.64
N VAL A 838 -27.63 58.40 -10.49
CA VAL A 838 -27.96 59.74 -11.05
C VAL A 838 -27.10 60.87 -10.46
N SER A 839 -26.50 60.67 -9.27
CA SER A 839 -25.64 61.66 -8.59
C SER A 839 -24.17 61.61 -8.97
N ALA A 840 -23.75 60.66 -9.79
CA ALA A 840 -22.41 60.69 -10.36
C ALA A 840 -22.49 61.59 -11.61
N GLU A 841 -21.84 62.76 -11.59
CA GLU A 841 -21.87 63.75 -12.67
C GLU A 841 -21.48 63.14 -14.02
N PHE A 842 -22.46 62.63 -14.76
CA PHE A 842 -22.28 62.11 -16.11
C PHE A 842 -23.38 62.71 -16.97
N ALA A 843 -23.00 63.75 -17.70
CA ALA A 843 -23.85 64.38 -18.70
C ALA A 843 -24.44 63.30 -19.64
N ASP A 844 -25.74 63.40 -19.86
CA ASP A 844 -26.52 62.63 -20.84
C ASP A 844 -25.71 62.36 -22.12
N LEU A 845 -25.20 61.13 -22.26
CA LEU A 845 -24.63 60.63 -23.52
C LEU A 845 -25.71 60.07 -24.47
N ASP A 846 -26.99 60.15 -24.09
CA ASP A 846 -28.13 59.70 -24.90
C ASP A 846 -28.86 60.86 -25.63
N ALA A 847 -28.25 62.04 -25.76
CA ALA A 847 -28.78 63.07 -26.67
C ALA A 847 -28.56 62.64 -28.14
N PRO A 848 -29.63 62.46 -28.96
CA PRO A 848 -29.46 62.23 -30.39
C PRO A 848 -28.86 63.49 -31.03
N ASN A 849 -27.76 63.33 -31.76
CA ASN A 849 -27.27 64.35 -32.68
C ASN A 849 -28.40 64.69 -33.67
N ASN A 850 -28.91 65.92 -33.58
CA ASN A 850 -29.59 66.59 -34.69
C ASN A 850 -28.56 67.31 -35.55
#